data_AF-A0A452ZI88-F1
#
_entry.id   AF-A0A452ZI88-F1
#
_cell.length_a   1.000
_cell.length_b   1.000
_cell.length_c   1.000
_cell.angle_alpha   90.00
_cell.angle_beta   90.00
_cell.angle_gamma   90.00
#
_symmetry.space_group_name_H-M   'P 1'
#
loop_
_entity.id
_entity.type
_entity.pdbx_description
1 polymer ?
#
loop_
_entity_poly.entity_id
_entity_poly.type
_entity_poly.pdbx_seq_one_letter_code
_entity_poly.pdbx_strand_id
1 'polypeptide(L)'
;MVHETRSRTHAAEEGKNAPKGQKEEHKEQEGGKERPSKNKKPVEPEAPTKTKKLKGGESELDGKENSTKEFEDFCKAIREHLSVEDMRKILEANDQDASGPEDAVVQICEDMMFYGPLEKCPMCGGQLECKGWKYKCTGKYSEWASCIFSSSNPPRRSDPIKVPEDISNDFVNKWLKQQEGKGYPKRDVDEEAHIFSGMMIALSGRMSRSHAYFKEQILNHGGKVNNSVLGVTCVVASPAERDKGGSGGFAEALERGTPVVSENWIVDSIQKKEAQPLAAYDIVSDVVPEGRGLPLDKLDPSEEAIETLAAELKLAGKRSVHKDSKLDKDGGHIFEKDGIIYNCACSICELGSEMNQFCIMQLIMLPEKQLHLFYKKGPIGHDQMAEERVEDFGNCVNDAIKEFARLFEEVTGNEFEPWEREKKFEKKSMKMYPLDMDVGFDVRHGGAALRQLGAAAAHCKLDPAISFLLKQLCGQEIYRYALTEMAQDLPDLPVGMLTDLHLKRGEEVLLEWIRDAEAAPESGPAADALWIEISNKWFTLFPTTRPYIMRGFEQIADNVASGFETIRDINVASHLIGDMFDSTLDDPLSECYKKLGCSINSVPEDSEDYKMIVKYLEKTYEPVKVDDVVYGVSVDRIYAVESSAFPSYEEIKKLPNKVLLWCGTRSSNLLRHLHKGFLPAVCHLPVPGYMVILLLRGRSLCQ
;
A
#
# COMPACT_ATOMS: atom_id res chain seq x y z
N MET A 1 13.29 -40.41 -5.61
CA MET A 1 14.16 -41.59 -5.42
C MET A 1 15.28 -41.51 -6.45
N VAL A 2 16.55 -41.64 -6.02
CA VAL A 2 17.74 -42.05 -6.82
C VAL A 2 18.00 -41.39 -8.21
N HIS A 3 19.04 -40.56 -8.27
CA HIS A 3 20.06 -40.35 -9.34
C HIS A 3 19.72 -40.33 -10.85
N GLU A 4 20.23 -39.25 -11.49
CA GLU A 4 21.01 -39.26 -12.76
C GLU A 4 20.28 -39.62 -14.09
N THR A 5 20.81 -39.35 -15.30
CA THR A 5 22.21 -39.15 -15.75
C THR A 5 22.31 -38.30 -17.04
N ARG A 6 23.50 -37.69 -17.29
CA ARG A 6 24.31 -37.61 -18.56
C ARG A 6 23.63 -37.74 -19.96
N SER A 7 24.17 -37.20 -21.07
CA SER A 7 25.38 -36.40 -21.41
C SER A 7 25.45 -36.15 -22.94
N ARG A 8 26.46 -35.38 -23.41
CA ARG A 8 27.39 -35.73 -24.53
C ARG A 8 28.49 -34.65 -24.70
N THR A 9 29.75 -34.93 -24.30
CA THR A 9 30.92 -35.35 -25.13
C THR A 9 31.41 -34.29 -26.13
N HIS A 10 32.60 -33.67 -26.03
CA HIS A 10 34.02 -34.13 -25.87
C HIS A 10 34.74 -34.66 -27.12
N ALA A 11 35.84 -33.97 -27.48
CA ALA A 11 37.15 -34.44 -27.96
C ALA A 11 38.17 -33.32 -27.57
N ALA A 12 39.27 -33.51 -26.83
CA ALA A 12 40.47 -34.39 -26.99
C ALA A 12 41.53 -33.76 -27.94
N GLU A 13 42.87 -33.82 -27.73
CA GLU A 13 43.80 -34.19 -26.62
C GLU A 13 45.24 -33.75 -27.05
N GLU A 14 46.36 -33.72 -26.29
CA GLU A 14 46.81 -33.98 -24.90
C GLU A 14 48.00 -32.99 -24.64
N GLY A 15 48.56 -32.88 -23.43
CA GLY A 15 49.89 -32.27 -23.25
C GLY A 15 50.30 -31.88 -21.82
N LYS A 16 51.21 -32.63 -21.21
CA LYS A 16 51.83 -32.32 -19.90
C LYS A 16 53.04 -31.37 -20.01
N ASN A 17 53.20 -30.45 -19.04
CA ASN A 17 54.42 -30.24 -18.19
C ASN A 17 54.48 -28.83 -17.56
N ALA A 18 55.38 -28.64 -16.58
CA ALA A 18 55.73 -27.38 -15.91
C ALA A 18 57.27 -27.37 -15.63
N PRO A 19 57.92 -26.38 -14.96
CA PRO A 19 57.49 -25.04 -14.47
C PRO A 19 58.51 -23.88 -14.75
N LYS A 20 58.29 -22.68 -14.15
CA LYS A 20 59.21 -21.52 -13.93
C LYS A 20 59.55 -20.58 -15.12
N GLY A 21 59.73 -19.27 -14.82
CA GLY A 21 60.83 -18.45 -15.43
C GLY A 21 60.53 -17.00 -15.91
N GLN A 22 60.90 -16.02 -15.08
CA GLN A 22 61.01 -14.55 -15.24
C GLN A 22 61.34 -13.86 -16.61
N LYS A 23 60.91 -12.57 -16.71
CA LYS A 23 61.55 -11.34 -17.32
C LYS A 23 61.67 -11.13 -18.85
N GLU A 24 61.27 -9.90 -19.28
CA GLU A 24 61.84 -9.00 -20.36
C GLU A 24 61.93 -9.53 -21.82
N GLU A 25 61.89 -8.77 -22.93
CA GLU A 25 61.72 -7.33 -23.30
C GLU A 25 61.15 -7.26 -24.77
N HIS A 26 61.10 -6.23 -25.65
CA HIS A 26 61.67 -4.87 -25.87
C HIS A 26 60.75 -4.09 -26.89
N LYS A 27 61.23 -2.95 -27.47
CA LYS A 27 60.71 -2.14 -28.63
C LYS A 27 59.71 -0.99 -28.27
N GLU A 28 59.97 0.32 -28.45
CA GLU A 28 60.92 1.11 -29.30
C GLU A 28 60.53 1.14 -30.81
N GLN A 29 60.54 2.24 -31.59
CA GLN A 29 61.22 3.58 -31.61
C GLN A 29 60.25 4.73 -32.03
N GLU A 30 60.37 6.00 -31.59
CA GLU A 30 61.14 7.19 -32.13
C GLU A 30 60.88 7.59 -33.62
N GLY A 31 60.94 8.86 -34.07
CA GLY A 31 61.23 10.22 -33.49
C GLY A 31 60.40 11.31 -34.23
N GLY A 32 60.52 12.65 -34.10
CA GLY A 32 61.63 13.58 -33.80
C GLY A 32 62.18 14.21 -35.12
N LYS A 33 62.32 15.53 -35.37
CA LYS A 33 62.18 16.83 -34.64
C LYS A 33 61.96 17.99 -35.67
N GLU A 34 61.61 19.22 -35.22
CA GLU A 34 62.30 20.53 -35.50
C GLU A 34 61.45 21.80 -35.21
N ARG A 35 62.07 23.01 -35.27
CA ARG A 35 61.50 24.37 -35.06
C ARG A 35 62.26 25.39 -35.95
N PRO A 36 61.65 26.47 -36.50
CA PRO A 36 61.77 27.79 -35.82
C PRO A 36 60.72 28.91 -36.14
N SER A 37 60.25 29.58 -35.07
CA SER A 37 60.06 31.06 -34.91
C SER A 37 59.17 31.97 -35.82
N LYS A 38 58.49 32.92 -35.15
CA LYS A 38 58.06 34.32 -35.52
C LYS A 38 56.64 34.62 -36.07
N ASN A 39 55.98 35.56 -35.37
CA ASN A 39 55.08 36.65 -35.80
C ASN A 39 53.74 36.28 -36.52
N LYS A 40 52.53 36.72 -36.08
CA LYS A 40 52.12 37.95 -35.35
C LYS A 40 50.86 37.76 -34.46
N LYS A 41 50.73 38.59 -33.41
CA LYS A 41 49.45 39.01 -32.73
C LYS A 41 48.93 40.30 -33.44
N PRO A 42 47.65 40.75 -33.32
CA PRO A 42 46.92 41.07 -32.06
C PRO A 42 45.45 40.55 -32.08
N VAL A 43 44.51 40.82 -31.14
CA VAL A 43 44.39 41.84 -30.04
C VAL A 43 43.88 41.19 -28.73
N GLU A 44 44.20 41.82 -27.60
CA GLU A 44 43.73 41.61 -26.20
C GLU A 44 42.25 42.07 -25.95
N PRO A 45 41.64 42.04 -24.73
CA PRO A 45 42.17 41.83 -23.35
C PRO A 45 41.66 40.57 -22.61
N GLU A 46 42.42 39.92 -21.73
CA GLU A 46 43.03 40.28 -20.43
C GLU A 46 42.14 40.01 -19.20
N ALA A 47 42.49 38.90 -18.50
CA ALA A 47 42.86 38.77 -17.08
C ALA A 47 42.70 39.98 -16.11
N PRO A 48 42.62 39.77 -14.76
CA PRO A 48 43.15 38.60 -14.06
C PRO A 48 42.33 38.00 -12.90
N THR A 49 42.72 36.79 -12.52
CA THR A 49 42.46 36.22 -11.20
C THR A 49 43.07 37.08 -10.09
N LYS A 50 42.25 37.49 -9.12
CA LYS A 50 42.71 37.86 -7.77
C LYS A 50 41.89 37.10 -6.73
N THR A 51 42.61 36.42 -5.84
CA THR A 51 42.05 35.70 -4.71
C THR A 51 41.30 36.65 -3.77
N LYS A 52 39.99 36.47 -3.66
CA LYS A 52 39.19 36.90 -2.50
C LYS A 52 38.69 35.66 -1.78
N LYS A 53 39.02 35.50 -0.50
CA LYS A 53 38.26 34.62 0.39
C LYS A 53 36.85 35.19 0.52
N LEU A 54 35.86 34.53 -0.04
CA LEU A 54 34.47 34.69 0.38
C LEU A 54 34.28 33.81 1.62
N LYS A 55 34.50 34.39 2.80
CA LYS A 55 33.86 33.88 4.03
C LYS A 55 32.36 34.07 3.84
N GLY A 56 31.59 33.00 4.00
CA GLY A 56 30.13 33.02 3.79
C GLY A 56 29.43 31.77 4.32
N GLY A 57 29.99 30.57 4.12
CA GLY A 57 29.37 29.32 4.59
C GLY A 57 29.56 28.99 6.08
N GLU A 58 30.62 29.51 6.72
CA GLU A 58 30.92 29.19 8.14
C GLU A 58 29.82 29.73 9.09
N SER A 59 29.38 30.96 8.87
CA SER A 59 28.47 31.69 9.80
C SER A 59 27.02 31.22 9.81
N GLU A 60 26.53 30.57 8.74
CA GLU A 60 25.17 30.03 8.71
C GLU A 60 25.10 28.65 9.40
N LEU A 61 26.17 27.86 9.31
CA LEU A 61 26.30 26.58 10.02
C LEU A 61 26.51 26.80 11.52
N ASP A 62 27.41 27.71 11.91
CA ASP A 62 27.60 28.15 13.31
C ASP A 62 26.27 28.65 13.92
N GLY A 63 25.41 29.32 13.13
CA GLY A 63 24.11 29.79 13.60
C GLY A 63 23.10 28.67 13.89
N LYS A 64 23.06 27.63 13.05
CA LYS A 64 22.13 26.49 13.18
C LYS A 64 22.44 25.60 14.38
N GLU A 65 23.72 25.28 14.61
CA GLU A 65 24.12 24.48 15.78
C GLU A 65 23.77 25.18 17.10
N ASN A 66 24.02 26.49 17.20
CA ASN A 66 23.70 27.27 18.41
C ASN A 66 22.19 27.31 18.69
N SER A 67 21.35 27.62 17.70
CA SER A 67 19.88 27.65 17.85
C SER A 67 19.31 26.31 18.33
N THR A 68 19.83 25.20 17.79
CA THR A 68 19.41 23.83 18.18
C THR A 68 19.77 23.52 19.62
N LYS A 69 20.98 23.91 20.05
CA LYS A 69 21.46 23.70 21.41
C LYS A 69 20.74 24.59 22.44
N GLU A 70 20.46 25.84 22.10
CA GLU A 70 19.65 26.74 22.94
C GLU A 70 18.26 26.17 23.21
N PHE A 71 17.66 25.43 22.25
CA PHE A 71 16.43 24.68 22.46
C PHE A 71 16.61 23.46 23.37
N GLU A 72 17.63 22.61 23.16
CA GLU A 72 17.91 21.46 24.06
C GLU A 72 18.13 21.90 25.53
N ASP A 73 18.92 22.97 25.76
CA ASP A 73 19.16 23.53 27.09
C ASP A 73 17.88 24.17 27.69
N PHE A 74 17.02 24.79 26.87
CA PHE A 74 15.73 25.35 27.29
C PHE A 74 14.72 24.28 27.72
N CYS A 75 14.51 23.24 26.90
CA CYS A 75 13.58 22.15 27.21
C CYS A 75 13.93 21.48 28.55
N LYS A 76 15.23 21.24 28.77
CA LYS A 76 15.71 20.73 30.06
C LYS A 76 15.30 21.65 31.24
N ALA A 77 15.54 22.96 31.13
CA ALA A 77 15.20 23.90 32.18
C ALA A 77 13.67 24.03 32.41
N ILE A 78 12.86 23.89 31.37
CA ILE A 78 11.40 23.83 31.47
C ILE A 78 10.94 22.59 32.26
N ARG A 79 11.48 21.40 31.97
CA ARG A 79 11.18 20.16 32.70
C ARG A 79 11.66 20.17 34.15
N GLU A 80 12.72 20.93 34.46
CA GLU A 80 13.20 21.13 35.85
C GLU A 80 12.36 22.17 36.64
N HIS A 81 11.46 22.92 35.98
CA HIS A 81 10.76 24.05 36.61
C HIS A 81 9.22 24.05 36.52
N LEU A 82 8.59 23.36 35.56
CA LEU A 82 7.12 23.31 35.44
C LEU A 82 6.58 21.89 35.67
N SER A 83 5.41 21.78 36.30
CA SER A 83 4.61 20.55 36.33
C SER A 83 3.85 20.37 35.01
N VAL A 84 3.42 19.14 34.72
CA VAL A 84 2.62 18.87 33.51
C VAL A 84 1.25 19.56 33.59
N GLU A 85 0.66 19.64 34.78
CA GLU A 85 -0.56 20.40 35.05
C GLU A 85 -0.39 21.89 34.75
N ASP A 86 0.74 22.50 35.13
CA ASP A 86 1.03 23.89 34.80
C ASP A 86 1.26 24.07 33.30
N MET A 87 1.93 23.13 32.62
CA MET A 87 2.07 23.17 31.15
C MET A 87 0.70 23.12 30.45
N ARG A 88 -0.24 22.28 30.90
CA ARG A 88 -1.62 22.25 30.35
C ARG A 88 -2.31 23.61 30.50
N LYS A 89 -2.27 24.23 31.68
CA LYS A 89 -2.84 25.57 31.92
C LYS A 89 -2.21 26.66 31.02
N ILE A 90 -0.89 26.61 30.78
CA ILE A 90 -0.19 27.56 29.90
C ILE A 90 -0.64 27.35 28.45
N LEU A 91 -0.77 26.10 27.99
CA LEU A 91 -1.27 25.77 26.65
C LEU A 91 -2.72 26.27 26.43
N GLU A 92 -3.61 26.00 27.40
CA GLU A 92 -5.00 26.48 27.41
C GLU A 92 -5.08 28.01 27.32
N ALA A 93 -4.26 28.72 28.10
CA ALA A 93 -4.22 30.18 28.10
C ALA A 93 -3.84 30.76 26.72
N ASN A 94 -3.00 30.05 25.95
CA ASN A 94 -2.47 30.47 24.64
C ASN A 94 -3.23 29.89 23.44
N ASP A 95 -4.43 29.36 23.67
CA ASP A 95 -5.33 28.84 22.62
C ASP A 95 -4.74 27.61 21.88
N GLN A 96 -3.80 26.87 22.49
CA GLN A 96 -3.16 25.65 21.95
C GLN A 96 -3.85 24.36 22.45
N ASP A 97 -3.43 23.20 21.96
CA ASP A 97 -3.91 21.90 22.49
C ASP A 97 -3.22 21.56 23.81
N ALA A 98 -4.02 21.24 24.84
CA ALA A 98 -3.57 20.80 26.17
C ALA A 98 -4.05 19.38 26.51
N SER A 99 -4.68 18.69 25.55
CA SER A 99 -5.17 17.32 25.70
C SER A 99 -4.07 16.27 25.45
N GLY A 100 -4.41 14.99 25.56
CA GLY A 100 -3.46 13.89 25.33
C GLY A 100 -2.51 13.59 26.50
N PRO A 101 -1.53 12.69 26.28
CA PRO A 101 -0.60 12.21 27.30
C PRO A 101 0.43 13.26 27.72
N GLU A 102 1.14 13.00 28.81
CA GLU A 102 2.04 13.95 29.46
C GLU A 102 3.24 14.34 28.57
N ASP A 103 3.80 13.38 27.84
CA ASP A 103 4.94 13.57 26.94
C ASP A 103 4.60 14.43 25.72
N ALA A 104 3.39 14.30 25.18
CA ALA A 104 2.87 15.16 24.12
C ALA A 104 2.66 16.59 24.62
N VAL A 105 2.04 16.76 25.80
CA VAL A 105 1.85 18.08 26.43
C VAL A 105 3.18 18.80 26.69
N VAL A 106 4.18 18.08 27.20
CA VAL A 106 5.54 18.65 27.41
C VAL A 106 6.11 19.16 26.09
N GLN A 107 6.06 18.35 25.02
CA GLN A 107 6.61 18.73 23.70
C GLN A 107 5.89 19.94 23.09
N ILE A 108 4.55 19.99 23.15
CA ILE A 108 3.78 21.12 22.62
C ILE A 108 4.05 22.39 23.45
N CYS A 109 4.17 22.27 24.78
CA CYS A 109 4.48 23.41 25.65
C CYS A 109 5.90 23.94 25.40
N GLU A 110 6.90 23.07 25.24
CA GLU A 110 8.28 23.45 24.94
C GLU A 110 8.40 24.16 23.57
N ASP A 111 7.78 23.60 22.53
CA ASP A 111 7.79 24.18 21.18
C ASP A 111 7.04 25.52 21.13
N MET A 112 5.84 25.61 21.74
CA MET A 112 5.10 26.88 21.89
C MET A 112 5.94 27.92 22.63
N MET A 113 6.52 27.55 23.77
CA MET A 113 7.19 28.54 24.61
C MET A 113 8.45 29.06 23.93
N PHE A 114 9.26 28.20 23.28
CA PHE A 114 10.50 28.64 22.65
C PHE A 114 10.27 29.34 21.29
N TYR A 115 9.50 28.71 20.39
CA TYR A 115 9.31 29.18 19.00
C TYR A 115 8.06 30.08 18.81
N GLY A 116 7.26 30.27 19.86
CA GLY A 116 6.04 31.10 19.86
C GLY A 116 4.76 30.29 19.56
N PRO A 117 3.55 30.75 19.96
CA PRO A 117 2.33 29.98 19.76
C PRO A 117 1.99 29.74 18.28
N LEU A 118 1.55 28.52 17.94
CA LEU A 118 1.14 28.19 16.59
C LEU A 118 -0.19 28.87 16.24
N GLU A 119 -0.33 29.29 14.98
CA GLU A 119 -1.63 29.63 14.44
C GLU A 119 -2.42 28.36 14.09
N LYS A 120 -3.73 28.50 13.97
CA LYS A 120 -4.62 27.41 13.55
C LYS A 120 -4.31 27.02 12.11
N CYS A 121 -4.47 25.73 11.80
CA CYS A 121 -4.25 25.16 10.49
C CYS A 121 -4.98 25.94 9.39
N PRO A 122 -4.29 26.41 8.33
CA PRO A 122 -4.91 27.24 7.29
C PRO A 122 -5.91 26.48 6.41
N MET A 123 -5.98 25.14 6.51
CA MET A 123 -6.91 24.32 5.72
C MET A 123 -8.20 23.93 6.45
N CYS A 124 -8.17 23.73 7.77
CA CYS A 124 -9.32 23.24 8.55
C CYS A 124 -9.60 23.99 9.86
N GLY A 125 -8.73 24.92 10.27
CA GLY A 125 -8.83 25.62 11.56
C GLY A 125 -8.51 24.76 12.80
N GLY A 126 -8.08 23.51 12.61
CA GLY A 126 -7.59 22.63 13.68
C GLY A 126 -6.21 23.04 14.21
N GLN A 127 -5.71 22.33 15.23
CA GLN A 127 -4.40 22.60 15.79
C GLN A 127 -3.27 22.01 14.93
N LEU A 128 -2.05 22.50 15.16
CA LEU A 128 -0.82 21.98 14.58
C LEU A 128 0.05 21.42 15.70
N GLU A 129 0.68 20.26 15.48
CA GLU A 129 1.65 19.65 16.39
C GLU A 129 2.93 19.30 15.64
N CYS A 130 4.08 19.31 16.31
CA CYS A 130 5.33 18.86 15.72
C CYS A 130 5.44 17.33 15.82
N LYS A 131 5.58 16.64 14.68
CA LYS A 131 5.82 15.20 14.60
C LYS A 131 7.15 14.94 13.89
N GLY A 132 8.15 14.54 14.69
CA GLY A 132 9.53 14.42 14.25
C GLY A 132 10.11 15.78 13.88
N TRP A 133 10.20 16.05 12.57
CA TRP A 133 10.80 17.27 12.01
C TRP A 133 9.80 18.16 11.26
N LYS A 134 8.57 17.70 10.99
CA LYS A 134 7.49 18.49 10.34
C LYS A 134 6.38 18.78 11.33
N TYR A 135 5.64 19.85 11.10
CA TYR A 135 4.36 20.10 11.78
C TYR A 135 3.27 19.45 10.96
N LYS A 136 2.38 18.68 11.61
CA LYS A 136 1.19 18.06 11.02
C LYS A 136 -0.05 18.61 11.72
N CYS A 137 -1.18 18.66 11.02
CA CYS A 137 -2.44 19.08 11.61
C CYS A 137 -3.14 17.92 12.35
N THR A 138 -3.76 18.22 13.50
CA THR A 138 -4.60 17.28 14.28
C THR A 138 -6.09 17.37 13.92
N GLY A 139 -6.47 18.38 13.14
CA GLY A 139 -7.83 18.64 12.71
C GLY A 139 -8.35 17.61 11.70
N LYS A 140 -9.67 17.59 11.53
CA LYS A 140 -10.40 16.61 10.72
C LYS A 140 -11.43 17.30 9.85
N TYR A 141 -11.74 16.70 8.70
CA TYR A 141 -12.82 17.12 7.83
C TYR A 141 -14.12 16.37 8.17
N SER A 142 -14.02 15.07 8.49
CA SER A 142 -15.15 14.19 8.79
C SER A 142 -14.74 12.97 9.63
N GLU A 143 -15.64 12.01 9.82
CA GLU A 143 -15.34 10.66 10.32
C GLU A 143 -14.57 9.77 9.32
N TRP A 144 -14.38 10.24 8.08
CA TRP A 144 -13.62 9.58 7.02
C TRP A 144 -12.25 10.19 6.75
N ALA A 145 -12.05 11.49 7.03
CA ALA A 145 -10.78 12.16 6.68
C ALA A 145 -10.22 13.12 7.73
N SER A 146 -8.92 12.99 7.95
CA SER A 146 -8.06 13.86 8.74
C SER A 146 -7.37 14.91 7.86
N CYS A 147 -6.95 16.03 8.45
CA CYS A 147 -6.39 17.14 7.69
C CYS A 147 -4.94 16.87 7.26
N ILE A 148 -4.71 16.76 5.94
CA ILE A 148 -3.39 16.49 5.34
C ILE A 148 -2.38 17.65 5.44
N PHE A 149 -2.72 18.75 6.11
CA PHE A 149 -1.83 19.91 6.19
C PHE A 149 -0.55 19.57 6.97
N SER A 150 0.59 19.77 6.32
CA SER A 150 1.90 19.75 6.97
C SER A 150 2.79 20.88 6.46
N SER A 151 3.73 21.31 7.29
CA SER A 151 4.72 22.33 6.96
C SER A 151 5.99 22.14 7.79
N SER A 152 7.15 22.52 7.26
CA SER A 152 8.40 22.68 8.02
C SER A 152 8.45 24.04 8.74
N ASN A 153 7.77 25.05 8.21
CA ASN A 153 7.66 26.41 8.76
C ASN A 153 6.17 26.81 8.86
N PRO A 154 5.48 26.47 9.97
CA PRO A 154 4.08 26.81 10.19
C PRO A 154 3.93 28.30 10.53
N PRO A 155 2.75 28.92 10.28
CA PRO A 155 2.45 30.25 10.79
C PRO A 155 2.40 30.25 12.33
N ARG A 156 2.94 31.30 12.95
CA ARG A 156 3.02 31.48 14.41
C ARG A 156 2.65 32.90 14.80
N ARG A 157 1.96 33.02 15.94
CA ARG A 157 1.54 34.27 16.55
C ARG A 157 2.75 35.02 17.11
N SER A 158 2.80 36.33 16.90
CA SER A 158 3.78 37.22 17.51
C SER A 158 3.35 37.76 18.89
N ASP A 159 2.19 37.31 19.41
CA ASP A 159 1.70 37.66 20.74
C ASP A 159 2.67 37.18 21.84
N PRO A 160 2.80 37.91 22.97
CA PRO A 160 3.46 37.40 24.16
C PRO A 160 2.73 36.18 24.73
N ILE A 161 3.50 35.16 25.13
CA ILE A 161 2.97 33.97 25.82
C ILE A 161 2.31 34.40 27.13
N LYS A 162 1.02 34.05 27.27
CA LYS A 162 0.24 34.23 28.50
C LYS A 162 0.62 33.13 29.50
N VAL A 163 0.82 33.49 30.76
CA VAL A 163 0.97 32.52 31.86
C VAL A 163 -0.09 32.85 32.93
N PRO A 164 -0.96 31.89 33.31
CA PRO A 164 -1.95 32.09 34.38
C PRO A 164 -1.34 32.55 35.71
N GLU A 165 -2.08 33.40 36.45
CA GLU A 165 -1.59 34.08 37.66
C GLU A 165 -1.26 33.13 38.82
N ASP A 166 -1.81 31.91 38.84
CA ASP A 166 -1.50 30.88 39.83
C ASP A 166 -0.14 30.20 39.59
N ILE A 167 0.42 30.30 38.38
CA ILE A 167 1.70 29.67 38.00
C ILE A 167 2.86 30.61 38.31
N SER A 168 3.12 30.79 39.62
CA SER A 168 4.17 31.68 40.13
C SER A 168 5.58 31.07 39.97
N ASN A 169 6.05 30.94 38.73
CA ASN A 169 7.35 30.34 38.43
C ASN A 169 8.46 31.39 38.18
N ASP A 170 9.51 31.34 38.99
CA ASP A 170 10.57 32.34 39.03
C ASP A 170 11.64 32.18 37.91
N PHE A 171 11.62 31.07 37.17
CA PHE A 171 12.41 30.88 35.94
C PHE A 171 11.65 31.40 34.72
N VAL A 172 10.40 30.94 34.53
CA VAL A 172 9.54 31.34 33.39
C VAL A 172 9.33 32.86 33.37
N ASN A 173 9.07 33.48 34.53
CA ASN A 173 8.94 34.94 34.63
C ASN A 173 10.23 35.72 34.31
N LYS A 174 11.41 35.11 34.44
CA LYS A 174 12.68 35.72 34.00
C LYS A 174 12.96 35.46 32.52
N TRP A 175 12.61 34.27 32.03
CA TRP A 175 12.77 33.90 30.63
C TRP A 175 11.89 34.77 29.72
N LEU A 176 10.59 34.92 30.05
CA LEU A 176 9.68 35.80 29.30
C LEU A 176 10.21 37.24 29.21
N LYS A 177 10.67 37.80 30.34
CA LYS A 177 11.29 39.15 30.38
C LYS A 177 12.61 39.25 29.63
N GLN A 178 13.29 38.14 29.33
CA GLN A 178 14.45 38.12 28.45
C GLN A 178 14.07 38.03 26.97
N GLN A 179 12.84 37.64 26.64
CA GLN A 179 12.32 37.59 25.26
C GLN A 179 11.39 38.77 24.92
N GLU A 180 10.90 39.54 25.89
CA GLU A 180 10.16 40.79 25.67
C GLU A 180 10.89 41.71 24.66
N GLY A 181 10.24 41.97 23.52
CA GLY A 181 10.78 42.80 22.44
C GLY A 181 11.72 42.10 21.46
N LYS A 182 12.03 40.81 21.64
CA LYS A 182 12.67 39.96 20.62
C LYS A 182 11.60 39.22 19.82
N GLY A 183 11.91 38.89 18.57
CA GLY A 183 11.13 37.91 17.81
C GLY A 183 11.49 36.49 18.25
N TYR A 184 10.53 35.57 18.24
CA TYR A 184 10.80 34.15 18.48
C TYR A 184 11.82 33.61 17.46
N PRO A 185 12.72 32.67 17.86
CA PRO A 185 13.62 32.00 16.93
C PRO A 185 12.85 31.31 15.81
N LYS A 186 13.49 31.15 14.64
CA LYS A 186 13.01 30.21 13.62
C LYS A 186 13.59 28.83 13.91
N ARG A 187 12.74 27.81 13.82
CA ARG A 187 13.19 26.42 13.73
C ARG A 187 13.59 26.16 12.28
N ASP A 188 14.89 26.17 12.00
CA ASP A 188 15.40 25.65 10.73
C ASP A 188 15.15 24.13 10.70
N VAL A 189 14.66 23.64 9.58
CA VAL A 189 14.31 22.24 9.34
C VAL A 189 14.85 21.87 7.97
N ASP A 190 15.90 21.06 7.93
CA ASP A 190 16.56 20.61 6.71
C ASP A 190 16.15 19.15 6.47
N GLU A 191 15.37 18.90 5.42
CA GLU A 191 14.70 17.61 5.21
C GLU A 191 15.72 16.46 5.00
N GLU A 192 16.88 16.75 4.41
CA GLU A 192 17.93 15.75 4.17
C GLU A 192 18.79 15.54 5.42
N ALA A 193 19.03 16.58 6.22
CA ALA A 193 19.79 16.48 7.46
C ALA A 193 19.01 15.86 8.65
N HIS A 194 17.80 15.35 8.44
CA HIS A 194 16.90 14.91 9.52
C HIS A 194 16.32 13.50 9.38
N ILE A 195 16.79 12.68 8.43
CA ILE A 195 16.32 11.29 8.21
C ILE A 195 16.34 10.47 9.52
N PHE A 196 17.41 10.56 10.30
CA PHE A 196 17.56 9.85 11.59
C PHE A 196 17.36 10.79 12.80
N SER A 197 16.68 11.93 12.63
CA SER A 197 16.51 12.92 13.70
C SER A 197 15.81 12.33 14.92
N GLY A 198 16.33 12.63 16.11
CA GLY A 198 15.87 12.06 17.38
C GLY A 198 16.29 10.59 17.63
N MET A 199 16.81 9.87 16.63
CA MET A 199 17.27 8.49 16.82
C MET A 199 18.66 8.46 17.48
N MET A 200 18.81 7.55 18.45
CA MET A 200 20.11 7.16 18.99
C MET A 200 20.44 5.76 18.50
N ILE A 201 21.58 5.58 17.83
CA ILE A 201 21.91 4.34 17.11
C ILE A 201 23.24 3.78 17.63
N ALA A 202 23.30 2.48 17.94
CA ALA A 202 24.56 1.78 18.19
C ALA A 202 25.02 1.00 16.95
N LEU A 203 26.33 0.86 16.77
CA LEU A 203 26.93 0.04 15.70
C LEU A 203 27.65 -1.17 16.32
N SER A 204 27.37 -2.39 15.86
CA SER A 204 27.95 -3.63 16.39
C SER A 204 28.54 -4.56 15.34
N GLY A 205 29.50 -5.37 15.79
CA GLY A 205 30.04 -6.48 15.03
C GLY A 205 31.08 -6.11 13.97
N ARG A 206 31.18 -6.95 12.93
CA ARG A 206 31.87 -6.62 11.68
C ARG A 206 30.86 -6.35 10.58
N MET A 207 30.78 -5.10 10.16
CA MET A 207 29.93 -4.61 9.08
C MET A 207 30.68 -4.63 7.72
N SER A 208 29.95 -4.53 6.60
CA SER A 208 30.47 -4.45 5.23
C SER A 208 31.35 -3.22 4.98
N ARG A 209 31.07 -2.13 5.69
CA ARG A 209 31.86 -0.89 5.72
C ARG A 209 32.28 -0.57 7.16
N SER A 210 33.18 0.41 7.34
CA SER A 210 33.67 0.74 8.69
C SER A 210 32.58 1.40 9.55
N HIS A 211 32.64 1.20 10.87
CA HIS A 211 31.79 1.94 11.81
C HIS A 211 31.99 3.46 11.69
N ALA A 212 33.17 3.92 11.25
CA ALA A 212 33.42 5.33 10.97
C ALA A 212 32.56 5.85 9.80
N TYR A 213 32.46 5.09 8.71
CA TYR A 213 31.58 5.43 7.58
C TYR A 213 30.12 5.50 8.03
N PHE A 214 29.58 4.44 8.65
CA PHE A 214 28.19 4.45 9.09
C PHE A 214 27.90 5.53 10.13
N LYS A 215 28.85 5.83 11.03
CA LYS A 215 28.73 6.95 11.98
C LYS A 215 28.68 8.31 11.30
N GLU A 216 29.51 8.54 10.28
CA GLU A 216 29.46 9.75 9.45
C GLU A 216 28.11 9.86 8.73
N GLN A 217 27.62 8.77 8.13
CA GLN A 217 26.30 8.76 7.48
C GLN A 217 25.15 9.04 8.46
N ILE A 218 25.17 8.45 9.66
CA ILE A 218 24.13 8.71 10.68
C ILE A 218 24.15 10.17 11.14
N LEU A 219 25.33 10.71 11.45
CA LEU A 219 25.48 12.09 11.92
C LEU A 219 25.07 13.12 10.86
N ASN A 220 25.48 12.92 9.60
CA ASN A 220 25.16 13.83 8.50
C ASN A 220 23.66 13.92 8.19
N HIS A 221 22.86 12.91 8.58
CA HIS A 221 21.41 12.88 8.42
C HIS A 221 20.67 12.93 9.79
N GLY A 222 21.29 13.53 10.81
CA GLY A 222 20.63 13.98 12.05
C GLY A 222 20.56 13.00 13.22
N GLY A 223 21.07 11.78 13.07
CA GLY A 223 21.07 10.77 14.14
C GLY A 223 22.28 10.88 15.07
N LYS A 224 22.12 10.44 16.33
CA LYS A 224 23.20 10.43 17.34
C LYS A 224 23.74 9.00 17.51
N VAL A 225 25.06 8.81 17.48
CA VAL A 225 25.69 7.47 17.60
C VAL A 225 26.23 7.20 19.00
N ASN A 226 25.78 6.12 19.63
CA ASN A 226 26.21 5.65 20.96
C ASN A 226 27.11 4.40 20.85
N ASN A 227 27.99 4.22 21.83
CA ASN A 227 28.86 3.03 21.97
C ASN A 227 28.26 1.96 22.91
N SER A 228 27.21 2.31 23.67
CA SER A 228 26.42 1.38 24.50
C SER A 228 25.05 1.15 23.87
N VAL A 229 24.44 0.00 24.17
CA VAL A 229 23.06 -0.34 23.79
C VAL A 229 22.04 0.34 24.71
N LEU A 230 22.44 0.84 25.88
CA LEU A 230 21.50 1.45 26.82
C LEU A 230 20.93 2.76 26.26
N GLY A 231 19.60 2.79 26.06
CA GLY A 231 18.87 3.97 25.60
C GLY A 231 18.93 4.24 24.09
N VAL A 232 19.34 3.26 23.28
CA VAL A 232 19.36 3.39 21.81
C VAL A 232 18.02 2.96 21.18
N THR A 233 17.65 3.63 20.10
CA THR A 233 16.48 3.34 19.26
C THR A 233 16.65 2.02 18.50
N CYS A 234 17.88 1.73 18.04
CA CYS A 234 18.25 0.44 17.46
C CYS A 234 19.76 0.17 17.55
N VAL A 235 20.14 -1.08 17.37
CA VAL A 235 21.51 -1.50 17.08
C VAL A 235 21.59 -1.90 15.62
N VAL A 236 22.58 -1.40 14.89
CA VAL A 236 22.84 -1.79 13.50
C VAL A 236 24.04 -2.72 13.46
N ALA A 237 23.89 -3.88 12.82
CA ALA A 237 24.95 -4.88 12.67
C ALA A 237 24.85 -5.57 11.30
N SER A 238 25.82 -6.43 10.98
CA SER A 238 25.75 -7.28 9.79
C SER A 238 24.95 -8.55 10.09
N PRO A 239 24.08 -9.05 9.20
CA PRO A 239 23.36 -10.31 9.41
C PRO A 239 24.28 -11.48 9.80
N ALA A 240 25.49 -11.49 9.24
CA ALA A 240 26.51 -12.49 9.53
C ALA A 240 27.06 -12.47 10.98
N GLU A 241 26.63 -11.57 11.87
CA GLU A 241 26.93 -11.63 13.30
C GLU A 241 26.10 -12.72 14.01
N ARG A 242 24.85 -12.94 13.56
CA ARG A 242 23.93 -13.96 14.12
C ARG A 242 24.58 -15.35 14.09
N ASP A 243 25.04 -15.75 12.91
CA ASP A 243 25.64 -17.06 12.67
C ASP A 243 27.01 -17.26 13.34
N LYS A 244 27.56 -16.20 13.98
CA LYS A 244 28.82 -16.23 14.75
C LYS A 244 28.61 -16.17 16.27
N GLY A 245 27.35 -16.17 16.73
CA GLY A 245 27.01 -16.07 18.16
C GLY A 245 26.97 -14.65 18.72
N GLY A 246 27.00 -13.63 17.85
CA GLY A 246 26.91 -12.21 18.21
C GLY A 246 28.18 -11.59 18.80
N SER A 247 28.37 -10.30 18.54
CA SER A 247 29.26 -9.43 19.31
C SER A 247 28.58 -8.95 20.60
N GLY A 248 29.35 -8.41 21.55
CA GLY A 248 28.82 -8.05 22.88
C GLY A 248 27.63 -7.08 22.86
N GLY A 249 27.61 -6.10 21.94
CA GLY A 249 26.46 -5.19 21.76
C GLY A 249 25.29 -5.80 21.00
N PHE A 250 25.51 -6.85 20.19
CA PHE A 250 24.43 -7.65 19.61
C PHE A 250 23.74 -8.47 20.70
N ALA A 251 24.51 -9.15 21.55
CA ALA A 251 23.99 -9.93 22.68
C ALA A 251 23.26 -9.06 23.72
N GLU A 252 23.82 -7.90 24.09
CA GLU A 252 23.16 -6.97 25.02
C GLU A 252 21.83 -6.43 24.46
N ALA A 253 21.70 -6.28 23.13
CA ALA A 253 20.45 -5.86 22.51
C ALA A 253 19.35 -6.93 22.59
N LEU A 254 19.72 -8.22 22.38
CA LEU A 254 18.83 -9.36 22.56
C LEU A 254 18.26 -9.41 23.99
N GLU A 255 19.12 -9.34 25.00
CA GLU A 255 18.74 -9.39 26.42
C GLU A 255 17.81 -8.23 26.84
N ARG A 256 17.85 -7.11 26.11
CA ARG A 256 17.06 -5.90 26.37
C ARG A 256 15.82 -5.74 25.49
N GLY A 257 15.63 -6.60 24.48
CA GLY A 257 14.58 -6.42 23.46
C GLY A 257 14.77 -5.16 22.59
N THR A 258 16.01 -4.67 22.46
CA THR A 258 16.34 -3.53 21.60
C THR A 258 16.37 -3.99 20.13
N PRO A 259 15.68 -3.32 19.19
CA PRO A 259 15.68 -3.73 17.77
C PRO A 259 17.10 -3.81 17.19
N VAL A 260 17.43 -4.92 16.52
CA VAL A 260 18.73 -5.10 15.87
C VAL A 260 18.54 -5.30 14.37
N VAL A 261 19.05 -4.35 13.59
CA VAL A 261 18.76 -4.25 12.16
C VAL A 261 20.00 -4.42 11.29
N SER A 262 19.80 -4.86 10.05
CA SER A 262 20.88 -4.97 9.07
C SER A 262 21.43 -3.60 8.66
N GLU A 263 22.71 -3.58 8.29
CA GLU A 263 23.40 -2.37 7.83
C GLU A 263 22.80 -1.70 6.58
N ASN A 264 22.00 -2.43 5.80
CA ASN A 264 21.25 -1.89 4.66
C ASN A 264 20.19 -0.86 5.11
N TRP A 265 19.67 -0.96 6.35
CA TRP A 265 18.69 0.00 6.88
C TRP A 265 19.17 1.45 6.80
N ILE A 266 20.45 1.70 7.08
CA ILE A 266 21.05 3.04 6.99
C ILE A 266 21.13 3.48 5.52
N VAL A 267 21.57 2.59 4.62
CA VAL A 267 21.79 2.87 3.21
C VAL A 267 20.47 3.20 2.50
N ASP A 268 19.47 2.35 2.68
CA ASP A 268 18.17 2.48 2.03
C ASP A 268 17.38 3.67 2.59
N SER A 269 17.51 3.97 3.89
CA SER A 269 16.89 5.17 4.47
C SER A 269 17.44 6.46 3.88
N ILE A 270 18.76 6.51 3.64
CA ILE A 270 19.41 7.65 2.97
C ILE A 270 18.99 7.72 1.50
N GLN A 271 19.00 6.60 0.78
CA GLN A 271 18.64 6.55 -0.64
C GLN A 271 17.17 6.93 -0.89
N LYS A 272 16.25 6.49 -0.03
CA LYS A 272 14.81 6.81 -0.09
C LYS A 272 14.44 8.13 0.61
N LYS A 273 15.41 8.81 1.26
CA LYS A 273 15.23 10.06 2.05
C LYS A 273 14.19 9.96 3.18
N GLU A 274 14.01 8.76 3.73
CA GLU A 274 12.98 8.44 4.74
C GLU A 274 13.53 7.30 5.62
N ALA A 275 13.51 7.44 6.95
CA ALA A 275 13.87 6.34 7.85
C ALA A 275 12.95 5.13 7.61
N GLN A 276 13.51 4.04 7.10
CA GLN A 276 12.74 2.85 6.80
C GLN A 276 12.25 2.16 8.09
N PRO A 277 11.16 1.36 8.05
CA PRO A 277 10.70 0.64 9.23
C PRO A 277 11.79 -0.30 9.77
N LEU A 278 12.22 -0.12 11.03
CA LEU A 278 13.29 -0.92 11.63
C LEU A 278 13.03 -2.43 11.50
N ALA A 279 11.78 -2.86 11.71
CA ALA A 279 11.39 -4.26 11.64
C ALA A 279 11.67 -4.91 10.27
N ALA A 280 11.52 -4.17 9.16
CA ALA A 280 11.78 -4.66 7.81
C ALA A 280 13.22 -5.16 7.63
N TYR A 281 14.14 -4.67 8.47
CA TYR A 281 15.56 -4.97 8.46
C TYR A 281 16.01 -5.79 9.69
N ASP A 282 15.08 -6.28 10.53
CA ASP A 282 15.39 -7.05 11.74
C ASP A 282 16.15 -8.35 11.42
N ILE A 283 17.33 -8.53 12.02
CA ILE A 283 18.22 -9.69 11.80
C ILE A 283 18.21 -10.67 12.99
N VAL A 284 17.22 -10.55 13.88
CA VAL A 284 17.15 -11.29 15.15
C VAL A 284 16.04 -12.33 15.16
N SER A 285 14.86 -12.01 14.65
CA SER A 285 13.77 -12.99 14.62
C SER A 285 14.10 -14.15 13.65
N ASP A 286 13.88 -15.38 14.11
CA ASP A 286 14.33 -16.65 13.47
C ASP A 286 13.77 -16.92 12.05
N VAL A 287 12.97 -16.01 11.51
CA VAL A 287 12.15 -16.23 10.31
C VAL A 287 12.95 -16.04 9.01
N VAL A 288 13.89 -15.09 8.96
CA VAL A 288 14.64 -14.74 7.73
C VAL A 288 16.10 -14.39 8.06
N PRO A 289 17.09 -14.73 7.21
CA PRO A 289 18.47 -14.22 7.35
C PRO A 289 18.69 -12.75 6.93
N GLU A 290 17.69 -12.10 6.32
CA GLU A 290 17.90 -10.86 5.53
C GLU A 290 17.09 -9.65 6.03
N GLY A 291 16.08 -9.88 6.88
CA GLY A 291 15.11 -8.86 7.35
C GLY A 291 13.67 -9.40 7.28
N ARG A 292 12.69 -8.69 7.85
CA ARG A 292 11.26 -9.02 7.68
C ARG A 292 10.68 -8.62 6.31
N GLY A 293 11.53 -8.20 5.37
CA GLY A 293 11.13 -7.68 4.08
C GLY A 293 10.57 -6.26 4.19
N LEU A 294 10.51 -5.55 3.06
CA LEU A 294 9.85 -4.25 3.01
C LEU A 294 8.32 -4.42 2.99
N PRO A 295 7.56 -3.42 3.48
CA PRO A 295 6.14 -3.30 3.15
C PRO A 295 5.93 -3.33 1.62
N LEU A 296 4.85 -3.96 1.14
CA LEU A 296 4.55 -4.03 -0.30
C LEU A 296 4.42 -2.63 -0.94
N ASP A 297 3.90 -1.64 -0.21
CA ASP A 297 3.79 -0.25 -0.68
C ASP A 297 5.15 0.46 -0.86
N LYS A 298 6.23 -0.09 -0.29
CA LYS A 298 7.61 0.44 -0.32
C LYS A 298 8.54 -0.35 -1.26
N LEU A 299 8.04 -1.37 -1.97
CA LEU A 299 8.70 -2.10 -3.08
C LEU A 299 8.51 -1.39 -4.43
N ASP A 300 9.24 -1.82 -5.47
CA ASP A 300 8.85 -1.52 -6.85
C ASP A 300 7.51 -2.21 -7.22
N PRO A 301 6.61 -1.61 -8.02
CA PRO A 301 5.36 -2.26 -8.43
C PRO A 301 5.57 -3.62 -9.14
N SER A 302 6.70 -3.82 -9.81
CA SER A 302 7.05 -5.09 -10.47
C SER A 302 7.41 -6.17 -9.45
N GLU A 303 8.08 -5.79 -8.36
CA GLU A 303 8.48 -6.69 -7.27
C GLU A 303 7.26 -7.09 -6.42
N GLU A 304 6.44 -6.10 -6.05
CA GLU A 304 5.13 -6.33 -5.40
C GLU A 304 4.22 -7.23 -6.25
N ALA A 305 4.16 -7.02 -7.56
CA ALA A 305 3.37 -7.87 -8.44
C ALA A 305 3.86 -9.33 -8.43
N ILE A 306 5.17 -9.56 -8.37
CA ILE A 306 5.74 -10.91 -8.25
C ILE A 306 5.40 -11.53 -6.88
N GLU A 307 5.49 -10.77 -5.80
CA GLU A 307 5.22 -11.25 -4.44
C GLU A 307 3.72 -11.55 -4.22
N THR A 308 2.82 -10.64 -4.63
CA THR A 308 1.35 -10.84 -4.53
C THR A 308 0.88 -12.01 -5.39
N LEU A 309 1.37 -12.15 -6.63
CA LEU A 309 1.05 -13.29 -7.50
C LEU A 309 1.58 -14.62 -6.96
N ALA A 310 2.66 -14.62 -6.17
CA ALA A 310 3.17 -15.81 -5.49
C ALA A 310 2.49 -16.11 -4.14
N ALA A 311 1.82 -15.12 -3.52
CA ALA A 311 1.24 -15.24 -2.19
C ALA A 311 0.03 -16.20 -2.13
N GLU A 312 -0.08 -16.97 -1.03
CA GLU A 312 -1.25 -17.80 -0.76
C GLU A 312 -2.42 -16.96 -0.21
N LEU A 313 -3.59 -17.04 -0.86
CA LEU A 313 -4.83 -16.47 -0.32
C LEU A 313 -5.15 -17.07 1.05
N LYS A 314 -5.24 -16.21 2.08
CA LYS A 314 -5.43 -16.57 3.49
C LYS A 314 -6.91 -16.71 3.86
N LEU A 315 -7.78 -15.92 3.24
CA LEU A 315 -9.22 -15.91 3.46
C LEU A 315 -9.97 -15.95 2.13
N ALA A 316 -10.76 -17.00 1.90
CA ALA A 316 -11.46 -17.18 0.61
C ALA A 316 -12.93 -16.75 0.61
N GLY A 317 -13.56 -16.50 1.76
CA GLY A 317 -14.96 -16.11 1.86
C GLY A 317 -15.47 -16.09 3.30
N LYS A 318 -16.73 -15.68 3.50
CA LYS A 318 -17.34 -15.48 4.84
C LYS A 318 -17.38 -16.75 5.70
N ARG A 319 -17.35 -17.95 5.10
CA ARG A 319 -17.32 -19.26 5.80
C ARG A 319 -15.94 -19.91 5.89
N SER A 320 -14.91 -19.31 5.29
CA SER A 320 -13.55 -19.86 5.31
C SER A 320 -12.83 -19.52 6.61
N VAL A 321 -12.20 -20.52 7.23
CA VAL A 321 -11.22 -20.32 8.31
C VAL A 321 -9.97 -19.65 7.75
N HIS A 322 -9.46 -18.63 8.43
CA HIS A 322 -8.25 -17.93 8.04
C HIS A 322 -7.01 -18.83 8.22
N LYS A 323 -6.25 -19.07 7.14
CA LYS A 323 -5.19 -20.09 7.12
C LYS A 323 -4.09 -19.89 8.17
N ASP A 324 -3.80 -18.65 8.55
CA ASP A 324 -2.76 -18.36 9.55
C ASP A 324 -3.14 -18.78 10.97
N SER A 325 -4.43 -18.97 11.26
CA SER A 325 -4.87 -19.64 12.50
C SER A 325 -4.39 -21.09 12.60
N LYS A 326 -4.05 -21.72 11.46
CA LYS A 326 -3.73 -23.15 11.25
C LYS A 326 -4.87 -24.14 11.57
N LEU A 327 -5.98 -23.67 12.12
CA LEU A 327 -7.15 -24.48 12.50
C LEU A 327 -7.95 -25.01 11.28
N ASP A 328 -7.66 -24.53 10.07
CA ASP A 328 -8.23 -25.03 8.82
C ASP A 328 -7.90 -26.52 8.60
N LYS A 329 -6.65 -26.92 8.89
CA LYS A 329 -6.15 -28.29 8.73
C LYS A 329 -6.66 -29.25 9.80
N ASP A 330 -7.06 -28.71 10.95
CA ASP A 330 -7.62 -29.47 12.08
C ASP A 330 -9.15 -29.67 11.96
N GLY A 331 -9.74 -29.34 10.79
CA GLY A 331 -11.18 -29.47 10.55
C GLY A 331 -12.01 -28.37 11.19
N GLY A 332 -11.40 -27.23 11.52
CA GLY A 332 -12.09 -26.05 12.01
C GLY A 332 -13.08 -25.48 11.00
N HIS A 333 -14.19 -24.97 11.49
CA HIS A 333 -15.18 -24.24 10.70
C HIS A 333 -15.59 -22.96 11.41
N ILE A 334 -16.02 -21.93 10.66
CA ILE A 334 -16.54 -20.70 11.26
C ILE A 334 -17.77 -21.03 12.11
N PHE A 335 -17.80 -20.48 13.33
CA PHE A 335 -18.89 -20.67 14.26
C PHE A 335 -20.12 -19.86 13.83
N GLU A 336 -21.25 -20.55 13.70
CA GLU A 336 -22.56 -19.95 13.38
C GLU A 336 -23.55 -20.22 14.51
N LYS A 337 -24.32 -19.20 14.90
CA LYS A 337 -25.35 -19.32 15.94
C LYS A 337 -26.50 -18.35 15.66
N ASP A 338 -27.74 -18.82 15.78
CA ASP A 338 -28.96 -18.00 15.65
C ASP A 338 -29.00 -17.15 14.35
N GLY A 339 -28.39 -17.65 13.26
CA GLY A 339 -28.27 -16.99 11.96
C GLY A 339 -27.14 -15.94 11.84
N ILE A 340 -26.29 -15.78 12.86
CA ILE A 340 -25.09 -14.93 12.86
C ILE A 340 -23.88 -15.79 12.46
N ILE A 341 -23.04 -15.29 11.55
CA ILE A 341 -21.75 -15.90 11.20
C ILE A 341 -20.64 -15.09 11.86
N TYR A 342 -19.92 -15.69 12.82
CA TYR A 342 -18.88 -15.02 13.61
C TYR A 342 -17.54 -14.95 12.86
N ASN A 343 -17.55 -14.27 11.72
CA ASN A 343 -16.38 -13.89 10.92
C ASN A 343 -16.57 -12.46 10.42
N CYS A 344 -15.58 -11.60 10.66
CA CYS A 344 -15.56 -10.23 10.17
C CYS A 344 -14.16 -9.86 9.66
N ALA A 345 -14.12 -9.22 8.49
CA ALA A 345 -12.96 -8.52 7.97
C ALA A 345 -13.26 -7.02 7.97
N CYS A 346 -12.32 -6.22 8.46
CA CYS A 346 -12.44 -4.77 8.57
C CYS A 346 -11.23 -4.08 7.95
N SER A 347 -11.41 -2.85 7.48
CA SER A 347 -10.39 -2.04 6.80
C SER A 347 -10.47 -0.57 7.22
N ILE A 348 -9.35 0.14 7.12
CA ILE A 348 -9.31 1.61 7.15
C ILE A 348 -8.20 2.13 6.26
N CYS A 349 -8.54 3.10 5.42
CA CYS A 349 -7.59 3.99 4.78
C CYS A 349 -7.83 5.41 5.29
N GLU A 350 -6.81 5.98 5.94
CA GLU A 350 -6.76 7.36 6.41
C GLU A 350 -5.39 7.94 6.01
N LEU A 351 -5.32 8.45 4.78
CA LEU A 351 -4.13 9.01 4.16
C LEU A 351 -3.58 10.22 4.94
N GLY A 352 -4.43 11.00 5.62
CA GLY A 352 -3.99 12.13 6.44
C GLY A 352 -3.24 11.74 7.72
N SER A 353 -3.41 10.50 8.18
CA SER A 353 -2.65 9.91 9.30
C SER A 353 -1.72 8.78 8.87
N GLU A 354 -1.44 8.64 7.57
CA GLU A 354 -0.58 7.57 7.00
C GLU A 354 -1.01 6.15 7.43
N MET A 355 -2.31 5.93 7.59
CA MET A 355 -2.88 4.69 8.14
C MET A 355 -3.61 3.89 7.05
N ASN A 356 -3.04 2.76 6.63
CA ASN A 356 -3.68 1.77 5.76
C ASN A 356 -3.65 0.40 6.45
N GLN A 357 -4.76 -0.03 7.05
CA GLN A 357 -4.80 -1.20 7.94
C GLN A 357 -6.01 -2.10 7.72
N PHE A 358 -5.85 -3.38 8.07
CA PHE A 358 -6.93 -4.37 8.12
C PHE A 358 -7.05 -5.02 9.52
N CYS A 359 -8.19 -5.64 9.78
CA CYS A 359 -8.42 -6.50 10.94
C CYS A 359 -9.34 -7.67 10.56
N ILE A 360 -8.90 -8.90 10.80
CA ILE A 360 -9.70 -10.12 10.73
C ILE A 360 -10.02 -10.57 12.16
N MET A 361 -11.28 -10.97 12.40
CA MET A 361 -11.69 -11.64 13.62
C MET A 361 -12.65 -12.80 13.30
N GLN A 362 -12.39 -13.97 13.88
CA GLN A 362 -13.16 -15.19 13.64
C GLN A 362 -13.37 -15.98 14.93
N LEU A 363 -14.59 -16.49 15.15
CA LEU A 363 -14.79 -17.63 16.04
C LEU A 363 -14.75 -18.91 15.20
N ILE A 364 -13.88 -19.84 15.58
CA ILE A 364 -13.59 -21.08 14.85
C ILE A 364 -13.86 -22.28 15.76
N MET A 365 -14.77 -23.14 15.35
CA MET A 365 -15.16 -24.35 16.09
C MET A 365 -14.40 -25.56 15.54
N LEU A 366 -13.61 -26.23 16.39
CA LEU A 366 -12.99 -27.52 16.05
C LEU A 366 -13.98 -28.70 16.20
N PRO A 367 -13.74 -29.85 15.53
CA PRO A 367 -14.61 -31.03 15.63
C PRO A 367 -14.84 -31.55 17.06
N GLU A 368 -13.89 -31.32 17.97
CA GLU A 368 -13.97 -31.71 19.39
C GLU A 368 -14.87 -30.80 20.24
N LYS A 369 -15.54 -29.82 19.60
CA LYS A 369 -16.36 -28.75 20.23
C LYS A 369 -15.55 -27.75 21.05
N GLN A 370 -14.30 -27.54 20.64
CA GLN A 370 -13.39 -26.55 21.18
C GLN A 370 -13.47 -25.29 20.31
N LEU A 371 -13.93 -24.19 20.91
CA LEU A 371 -14.14 -22.90 20.25
C LEU A 371 -12.92 -22.02 20.46
N HIS A 372 -12.37 -21.52 19.37
CA HIS A 372 -11.23 -20.61 19.36
C HIS A 372 -11.64 -19.24 18.82
N LEU A 373 -10.99 -18.19 19.31
CA LEU A 373 -11.03 -16.85 18.74
C LEU A 373 -9.71 -16.60 18.00
N PHE A 374 -9.78 -16.38 16.69
CA PHE A 374 -8.66 -15.87 15.91
C PHE A 374 -8.81 -14.37 15.72
N TYR A 375 -7.73 -13.63 15.93
CA TYR A 375 -7.66 -12.19 15.71
C TYR A 375 -6.33 -11.84 15.02
N LYS A 376 -6.41 -11.10 13.92
CA LYS A 376 -5.26 -10.61 13.15
C LYS A 376 -5.48 -9.16 12.78
N LYS A 377 -4.54 -8.25 13.07
CA LYS A 377 -4.67 -6.82 12.76
C LYS A 377 -3.31 -6.19 12.43
N GLY A 378 -3.19 -5.57 11.26
CA GLY A 378 -1.92 -5.00 10.82
C GLY A 378 -2.05 -4.03 9.64
N PRO A 379 -0.93 -3.49 9.13
CA PRO A 379 -0.91 -2.73 7.89
C PRO A 379 -1.22 -3.63 6.69
N ILE A 380 -1.97 -3.12 5.72
CA ILE A 380 -2.25 -3.86 4.48
C ILE A 380 -0.94 -3.99 3.69
N GLY A 381 -0.58 -5.21 3.30
CA GLY A 381 0.68 -5.48 2.60
C GLY A 381 1.93 -5.47 3.48
N HIS A 382 1.80 -5.62 4.80
CA HIS A 382 2.95 -5.81 5.70
C HIS A 382 2.63 -6.81 6.81
N ASP A 383 2.36 -8.06 6.41
CA ASP A 383 1.90 -9.17 7.26
C ASP A 383 2.78 -9.38 8.50
N GLN A 384 4.10 -9.23 8.36
CA GLN A 384 5.08 -9.42 9.44
C GLN A 384 5.02 -8.34 10.55
N MET A 385 4.15 -7.34 10.41
CA MET A 385 3.80 -6.32 11.41
C MET A 385 2.34 -6.42 11.91
N ALA A 386 1.61 -7.49 11.58
CA ALA A 386 0.32 -7.75 12.19
C ALA A 386 0.46 -8.24 13.64
N GLU A 387 -0.42 -7.77 14.52
CA GLU A 387 -0.77 -8.48 15.75
C GLU A 387 -1.59 -9.71 15.32
N GLU A 388 -1.08 -10.92 15.57
CA GLU A 388 -1.79 -12.18 15.34
C GLU A 388 -1.90 -12.98 16.65
N ARG A 389 -3.09 -13.52 16.93
CA ARG A 389 -3.32 -14.41 18.08
C ARG A 389 -4.47 -15.40 17.84
N VAL A 390 -4.32 -16.58 18.43
CA VAL A 390 -5.37 -17.61 18.57
C VAL A 390 -5.58 -17.82 20.07
N GLU A 391 -6.81 -17.63 20.53
CA GLU A 391 -7.21 -17.79 21.92
C GLU A 391 -8.20 -18.96 22.06
N ASP A 392 -7.89 -19.95 22.90
CA ASP A 392 -8.77 -21.10 23.17
C ASP A 392 -9.80 -20.74 24.26
N PHE A 393 -11.08 -20.81 23.91
CA PHE A 393 -12.20 -20.61 24.84
C PHE A 393 -12.83 -21.94 25.30
N GLY A 394 -12.30 -23.09 24.90
CA GLY A 394 -12.82 -24.41 25.26
C GLY A 394 -14.27 -24.56 24.82
N ASN A 395 -15.16 -24.74 25.79
CA ASN A 395 -16.62 -24.80 25.57
C ASN A 395 -17.37 -23.55 26.10
N CYS A 396 -16.65 -22.48 26.44
CA CYS A 396 -17.20 -21.22 26.99
C CYS A 396 -17.80 -20.30 25.91
N VAL A 397 -18.73 -20.83 25.12
CA VAL A 397 -19.34 -20.18 23.93
C VAL A 397 -19.84 -18.76 24.21
N ASN A 398 -20.49 -18.53 25.36
CA ASN A 398 -21.03 -17.21 25.70
C ASN A 398 -19.95 -16.17 26.01
N ASP A 399 -18.74 -16.58 26.38
CA ASP A 399 -17.64 -15.65 26.69
C ASP A 399 -16.80 -15.35 25.44
N ALA A 400 -16.62 -16.35 24.57
CA ALA A 400 -16.08 -16.16 23.22
C ALA A 400 -16.93 -15.17 22.39
N ILE A 401 -18.27 -15.29 22.44
CA ILE A 401 -19.20 -14.36 21.77
C ILE A 401 -19.07 -12.94 22.34
N LYS A 402 -18.90 -12.77 23.66
CA LYS A 402 -18.70 -11.45 24.27
C LYS A 402 -17.39 -10.82 23.82
N GLU A 403 -16.28 -11.57 23.85
CA GLU A 403 -14.97 -11.03 23.47
C GLU A 403 -14.91 -10.68 21.98
N PHE A 404 -15.49 -11.52 21.12
CA PHE A 404 -15.65 -11.20 19.70
C PHE A 404 -16.45 -9.89 19.50
N ALA A 405 -17.60 -9.74 20.19
CA ALA A 405 -18.40 -8.52 20.10
C ALA A 405 -17.67 -7.29 20.65
N ARG A 406 -16.92 -7.46 21.75
CA ARG A 406 -16.09 -6.41 22.37
C ARG A 406 -14.96 -5.95 21.42
N LEU A 407 -14.30 -6.88 20.74
CA LEU A 407 -13.27 -6.57 19.74
C LEU A 407 -13.86 -5.88 18.50
N PHE A 408 -15.04 -6.31 18.03
CA PHE A 408 -15.74 -5.62 16.95
C PHE A 408 -16.12 -4.18 17.33
N GLU A 409 -16.64 -3.96 18.54
CA GLU A 409 -16.95 -2.62 19.06
C GLU A 409 -15.67 -1.78 19.24
N GLU A 410 -14.58 -2.37 19.74
CA GLU A 410 -13.28 -1.69 19.88
C GLU A 410 -12.71 -1.27 18.50
N VAL A 411 -12.82 -2.12 17.48
CA VAL A 411 -12.27 -1.88 16.14
C VAL A 411 -13.14 -0.91 15.31
N THR A 412 -14.47 -0.97 15.45
CA THR A 412 -15.41 -0.26 14.56
C THR A 412 -16.24 0.85 15.24
N GLY A 413 -16.37 0.83 16.57
CA GLY A 413 -17.26 1.71 17.33
C GLY A 413 -18.76 1.43 17.12
N ASN A 414 -19.13 0.20 16.75
CA ASN A 414 -20.49 -0.26 16.47
C ASN A 414 -20.77 -1.63 17.13
N GLU A 415 -22.04 -1.98 17.35
CA GLU A 415 -22.45 -3.31 17.84
C GLU A 415 -22.43 -4.37 16.72
N PHE A 416 -21.93 -5.58 17.01
CA PHE A 416 -21.77 -6.63 15.99
C PHE A 416 -23.09 -7.24 15.47
N GLU A 417 -24.03 -7.56 16.35
CA GLU A 417 -25.26 -8.26 15.93
C GLU A 417 -26.18 -7.40 15.03
N PRO A 418 -26.42 -6.10 15.32
CA PRO A 418 -27.13 -5.22 14.38
C PRO A 418 -26.39 -5.02 13.05
N TRP A 419 -25.05 -5.03 13.05
CA TRP A 419 -24.29 -5.03 11.81
C TRP A 419 -24.49 -6.33 11.02
N GLU A 420 -24.33 -7.51 11.63
CA GLU A 420 -24.41 -8.76 10.87
C GLU A 420 -25.85 -9.05 10.38
N ARG A 421 -26.88 -8.68 11.15
CA ARG A 421 -28.29 -8.93 10.79
C ARG A 421 -28.91 -7.88 9.87
N GLU A 422 -28.71 -6.59 10.19
CA GLU A 422 -29.40 -5.48 9.52
C GLU A 422 -28.46 -4.67 8.61
N LYS A 423 -27.14 -4.96 8.64
CA LYS A 423 -26.08 -4.18 7.97
C LYS A 423 -26.10 -2.69 8.37
N LYS A 424 -26.65 -2.43 9.57
CA LYS A 424 -26.71 -1.14 10.25
C LYS A 424 -25.32 -0.78 10.75
N PHE A 425 -24.83 0.38 10.32
CA PHE A 425 -23.48 0.83 10.62
C PHE A 425 -23.40 2.36 10.57
N GLU A 426 -22.63 2.96 11.48
CA GLU A 426 -22.29 4.38 11.46
C GLU A 426 -20.77 4.51 11.57
N LYS A 427 -20.11 5.08 10.56
CA LYS A 427 -18.65 5.26 10.56
C LYS A 427 -18.24 6.13 11.75
N LYS A 428 -17.16 5.75 12.43
CA LYS A 428 -16.54 6.57 13.49
C LYS A 428 -15.12 6.97 13.07
N SER A 429 -14.70 8.16 13.48
CA SER A 429 -13.36 8.69 13.17
C SER A 429 -12.27 7.78 13.76
N MET A 430 -11.22 7.49 12.99
CA MET A 430 -10.14 6.53 13.34
C MET A 430 -10.60 5.11 13.71
N LYS A 431 -11.83 4.71 13.33
CA LYS A 431 -12.33 3.34 13.44
C LYS A 431 -12.53 2.71 12.05
N MET A 432 -12.33 1.40 11.98
CA MET A 432 -12.41 0.64 10.73
C MET A 432 -13.85 0.46 10.24
N TYR A 433 -13.98 0.25 8.94
CA TYR A 433 -15.22 -0.17 8.28
C TYR A 433 -15.24 -1.69 8.11
N PRO A 434 -16.31 -2.39 8.49
CA PRO A 434 -16.46 -3.83 8.26
C PRO A 434 -16.86 -4.13 6.81
N LEU A 435 -16.03 -4.90 6.12
CA LEU A 435 -16.29 -5.39 4.77
C LEU A 435 -17.36 -6.48 4.80
N ASP A 436 -18.44 -6.30 4.07
CA ASP A 436 -19.52 -7.28 4.02
C ASP A 436 -19.18 -8.35 2.97
N MET A 437 -18.72 -9.52 3.45
CA MET A 437 -18.32 -10.68 2.64
C MET A 437 -19.46 -11.67 2.49
N ASP A 438 -19.61 -12.25 1.30
CA ASP A 438 -20.57 -13.29 0.99
C ASP A 438 -20.05 -14.71 1.30
N VAL A 439 -20.95 -15.69 1.34
CA VAL A 439 -20.71 -17.08 1.77
C VAL A 439 -20.18 -18.01 0.68
N GLY A 440 -19.91 -17.48 -0.52
CA GLY A 440 -19.20 -18.17 -1.59
C GLY A 440 -17.67 -18.19 -1.39
N PHE A 441 -16.95 -18.43 -2.49
CA PHE A 441 -15.49 -18.56 -2.50
C PHE A 441 -14.88 -17.71 -3.62
N ASP A 442 -13.84 -16.93 -3.29
CA ASP A 442 -13.09 -16.07 -4.21
C ASP A 442 -12.47 -16.91 -5.34
N VAL A 443 -12.53 -16.41 -6.58
CA VAL A 443 -11.92 -17.04 -7.76
C VAL A 443 -10.47 -17.44 -7.57
N ARG A 444 -9.70 -16.75 -6.71
CA ARG A 444 -8.30 -17.06 -6.38
C ARG A 444 -8.12 -18.35 -5.55
N HIS A 445 -9.21 -18.89 -4.99
CA HIS A 445 -9.25 -20.21 -4.37
C HIS A 445 -10.11 -21.19 -5.19
N GLY A 446 -11.36 -20.83 -5.48
CA GLY A 446 -12.32 -21.74 -6.12
C GLY A 446 -12.07 -22.00 -7.61
N GLY A 447 -11.33 -21.10 -8.29
CA GLY A 447 -10.89 -21.28 -9.66
C GLY A 447 -9.86 -22.39 -9.81
N ALA A 448 -9.67 -22.87 -11.04
CA ALA A 448 -8.70 -23.91 -11.35
C ALA A 448 -7.26 -23.35 -11.33
N ALA A 449 -6.42 -23.85 -10.43
CA ALA A 449 -4.99 -23.56 -10.42
C ALA A 449 -4.31 -24.15 -11.68
N LEU A 450 -3.18 -23.56 -12.11
CA LEU A 450 -2.46 -23.93 -13.34
C LEU A 450 -2.24 -25.45 -13.53
N ARG A 451 -2.07 -26.21 -12.43
CA ARG A 451 -1.89 -27.68 -12.45
C ARG A 451 -3.21 -28.45 -12.67
N GLN A 452 -4.33 -27.98 -12.12
CA GLN A 452 -5.67 -28.58 -12.30
C GLN A 452 -6.17 -28.39 -13.75
N LEU A 453 -5.84 -27.25 -14.39
CA LEU A 453 -6.26 -26.90 -15.75
C LEU A 453 -5.96 -27.97 -16.81
N GLY A 454 -4.93 -28.81 -16.61
CA GLY A 454 -4.62 -29.93 -17.50
C GLY A 454 -5.64 -31.07 -17.40
N ALA A 455 -5.88 -31.53 -16.16
CA ALA A 455 -6.79 -32.64 -15.88
C ALA A 455 -8.26 -32.26 -16.15
N ALA A 456 -8.70 -31.08 -15.71
CA ALA A 456 -10.07 -30.61 -15.93
C ALA A 456 -10.45 -30.59 -17.42
N ALA A 457 -9.55 -30.09 -18.29
CA ALA A 457 -9.79 -30.06 -19.72
C ALA A 457 -9.77 -31.46 -20.38
N ALA A 458 -9.05 -32.43 -19.80
CA ALA A 458 -8.95 -33.80 -20.30
C ALA A 458 -10.16 -34.69 -19.93
N HIS A 459 -10.89 -34.33 -18.87
CA HIS A 459 -12.12 -35.02 -18.44
C HIS A 459 -13.41 -34.28 -18.85
N CYS A 460 -13.28 -33.07 -19.41
CA CYS A 460 -14.38 -32.25 -19.92
C CYS A 460 -15.15 -32.92 -21.07
N LYS A 461 -16.48 -32.93 -20.96
CA LYS A 461 -17.41 -33.55 -21.93
C LYS A 461 -17.87 -32.59 -23.04
N LEU A 462 -17.41 -31.34 -23.02
CA LEU A 462 -17.71 -30.32 -24.05
C LEU A 462 -16.80 -30.48 -25.27
N ASP A 463 -17.13 -29.79 -26.36
CA ASP A 463 -16.24 -29.66 -27.52
C ASP A 463 -14.86 -29.11 -27.10
N PRO A 464 -13.73 -29.60 -27.66
CA PRO A 464 -12.40 -29.15 -27.27
C PRO A 464 -12.14 -27.64 -27.37
N ALA A 465 -12.79 -26.91 -28.28
CA ALA A 465 -12.66 -25.45 -28.36
C ALA A 465 -13.44 -24.76 -27.22
N ILE A 466 -14.64 -25.24 -26.88
CA ILE A 466 -15.40 -24.74 -25.72
C ILE A 466 -14.66 -25.06 -24.42
N SER A 467 -14.13 -26.29 -24.29
CA SER A 467 -13.28 -26.71 -23.16
C SER A 467 -12.03 -25.83 -23.03
N PHE A 468 -11.38 -25.46 -24.15
CA PHE A 468 -10.26 -24.53 -24.15
C PHE A 468 -10.66 -23.13 -23.65
N LEU A 469 -11.78 -22.57 -24.12
CA LEU A 469 -12.27 -21.27 -23.65
C LEU A 469 -12.56 -21.28 -22.15
N LEU A 470 -13.33 -22.25 -21.67
CA LEU A 470 -13.71 -22.34 -20.26
C LEU A 470 -12.52 -22.64 -19.36
N LYS A 471 -11.54 -23.43 -19.82
CA LYS A 471 -10.26 -23.62 -19.13
C LYS A 471 -9.58 -22.28 -18.83
N GLN A 472 -9.58 -21.32 -19.76
CA GLN A 472 -9.02 -19.99 -19.49
C GLN A 472 -9.92 -19.21 -18.52
N LEU A 473 -11.24 -19.16 -18.78
CA LEU A 473 -12.19 -18.36 -17.99
C LEU A 473 -12.44 -18.90 -16.56
N CYS A 474 -12.11 -20.16 -16.28
CA CYS A 474 -12.19 -20.74 -14.94
C CYS A 474 -10.83 -20.77 -14.22
N GLY A 475 -9.75 -20.33 -14.86
CA GLY A 475 -8.40 -20.36 -14.30
C GLY A 475 -8.16 -19.21 -13.32
N GLN A 476 -7.52 -19.49 -12.17
CA GLN A 476 -7.24 -18.47 -11.14
C GLN A 476 -6.43 -17.28 -11.69
N GLU A 477 -5.48 -17.55 -12.59
CA GLU A 477 -4.46 -16.60 -13.05
C GLU A 477 -5.05 -15.31 -13.65
N ILE A 478 -6.09 -15.39 -14.49
CA ILE A 478 -6.66 -14.19 -15.15
C ILE A 478 -7.31 -13.22 -14.14
N TYR A 479 -7.69 -13.73 -12.97
CA TYR A 479 -8.25 -12.95 -11.87
C TYR A 479 -7.15 -12.38 -10.98
N ARG A 480 -6.11 -13.18 -10.70
CA ARG A 480 -4.92 -12.73 -9.97
C ARG A 480 -4.22 -11.58 -10.70
N TYR A 481 -3.95 -11.71 -11.99
CA TYR A 481 -3.38 -10.63 -12.80
C TYR A 481 -4.24 -9.36 -12.77
N ALA A 482 -5.56 -9.47 -12.95
CA ALA A 482 -6.45 -8.31 -12.93
C ALA A 482 -6.49 -7.61 -11.56
N LEU A 483 -6.44 -8.37 -10.46
CA LEU A 483 -6.39 -7.83 -9.10
C LEU A 483 -5.00 -7.23 -8.78
N THR A 484 -3.91 -7.83 -9.26
CA THR A 484 -2.54 -7.28 -9.11
C THR A 484 -2.37 -5.98 -9.89
N GLU A 485 -2.89 -5.88 -11.11
CA GLU A 485 -2.92 -4.65 -11.94
C GLU A 485 -3.59 -3.48 -11.20
N MET A 486 -4.55 -3.78 -10.32
CA MET A 486 -5.30 -2.81 -9.52
C MET A 486 -4.76 -2.62 -8.09
N ALA A 487 -3.59 -3.21 -7.76
CA ALA A 487 -3.03 -3.25 -6.40
C ALA A 487 -4.00 -3.80 -5.33
N GLN A 488 -4.79 -4.81 -5.71
CA GLN A 488 -5.93 -5.38 -4.96
C GLN A 488 -5.88 -6.90 -4.80
N ASP A 489 -4.79 -7.58 -5.20
CA ASP A 489 -4.60 -9.02 -4.93
C ASP A 489 -4.17 -9.27 -3.47
N LEU A 490 -5.02 -8.85 -2.54
CA LEU A 490 -4.77 -8.92 -1.09
C LEU A 490 -5.00 -10.35 -0.57
N PRO A 491 -4.02 -10.98 0.12
CA PRO A 491 -4.18 -12.36 0.62
C PRO A 491 -5.23 -12.51 1.72
N ASP A 492 -5.32 -11.54 2.63
CA ASP A 492 -6.23 -11.56 3.81
C ASP A 492 -7.65 -11.05 3.49
N LEU A 493 -7.84 -10.34 2.37
CA LEU A 493 -9.09 -9.65 2.02
C LEU A 493 -9.66 -10.13 0.67
N PRO A 494 -10.72 -10.96 0.66
CA PRO A 494 -11.35 -11.43 -0.56
C PRO A 494 -12.29 -10.39 -1.17
N VAL A 495 -11.73 -9.35 -1.81
CA VAL A 495 -12.52 -8.33 -2.54
C VAL A 495 -13.38 -8.93 -3.65
N GLY A 496 -12.98 -10.08 -4.21
CA GLY A 496 -13.77 -10.89 -5.15
C GLY A 496 -15.00 -11.57 -4.52
N MET A 497 -15.21 -11.47 -3.21
CA MET A 497 -16.37 -12.03 -2.47
C MET A 497 -17.09 -11.00 -1.58
N LEU A 498 -17.04 -9.72 -1.91
CA LEU A 498 -17.93 -8.71 -1.31
C LEU A 498 -19.40 -8.97 -1.71
N THR A 499 -20.36 -8.68 -0.84
CA THR A 499 -21.79 -8.89 -1.14
C THR A 499 -22.29 -7.92 -2.22
N ASP A 500 -23.37 -8.28 -2.93
CA ASP A 500 -24.11 -7.36 -3.83
C ASP A 500 -24.50 -6.04 -3.11
N LEU A 501 -24.72 -6.07 -1.78
CA LEU A 501 -25.00 -4.88 -0.98
C LEU A 501 -23.77 -3.99 -0.79
N HIS A 502 -22.60 -4.57 -0.53
CA HIS A 502 -21.33 -3.82 -0.44
C HIS A 502 -20.94 -3.22 -1.79
N LEU A 503 -21.08 -3.98 -2.88
CA LEU A 503 -20.86 -3.49 -4.24
C LEU A 503 -21.82 -2.34 -4.57
N LYS A 504 -23.12 -2.47 -4.22
CA LYS A 504 -24.09 -1.38 -4.41
C LYS A 504 -23.76 -0.12 -3.59
N ARG A 505 -23.27 -0.26 -2.36
CA ARG A 505 -22.76 0.87 -1.56
C ARG A 505 -21.58 1.54 -2.27
N GLY A 506 -20.71 0.77 -2.94
CA GLY A 506 -19.65 1.28 -3.81
C GLY A 506 -20.18 2.09 -5.00
N GLU A 507 -21.17 1.58 -5.75
CA GLU A 507 -21.83 2.34 -6.84
C GLU A 507 -22.47 3.63 -6.32
N GLU A 508 -23.19 3.58 -5.20
CA GLU A 508 -23.85 4.75 -4.59
C GLU A 508 -22.86 5.84 -4.17
N VAL A 509 -21.72 5.44 -3.59
CA VAL A 509 -20.65 6.33 -3.13
C VAL A 509 -19.84 6.90 -4.31
N LEU A 510 -19.54 6.11 -5.34
CA LEU A 510 -18.92 6.61 -6.57
C LEU A 510 -19.82 7.65 -7.28
N LEU A 511 -21.11 7.36 -7.39
CA LEU A 511 -22.09 8.27 -7.98
C LEU A 511 -22.33 9.53 -7.13
N GLU A 512 -22.08 9.47 -5.81
CA GLU A 512 -22.07 10.63 -4.92
C GLU A 512 -20.93 11.58 -5.26
N TRP A 513 -19.69 11.08 -5.22
CA TRP A 513 -18.50 11.89 -5.47
C TRP A 513 -18.43 12.55 -6.83
N ILE A 514 -18.97 11.92 -7.88
CA ILE A 514 -18.95 12.52 -9.21
C ILE A 514 -19.76 13.82 -9.20
N ARG A 515 -20.91 13.87 -8.51
CA ARG A 515 -21.72 15.08 -8.36
C ARG A 515 -21.02 16.13 -7.49
N ASP A 516 -20.35 15.69 -6.43
CA ASP A 516 -19.66 16.58 -5.50
C ASP A 516 -18.40 17.18 -6.15
N ALA A 517 -17.67 16.40 -6.95
CA ALA A 517 -16.53 16.85 -7.74
C ALA A 517 -16.93 17.76 -8.92
N GLU A 518 -18.08 17.52 -9.56
CA GLU A 518 -18.68 18.46 -10.54
C GLU A 518 -19.04 19.82 -9.90
N ALA A 519 -19.34 19.86 -8.60
CA ALA A 519 -19.66 21.07 -7.85
C ALA A 519 -18.44 21.69 -7.13
N ALA A 520 -17.26 21.07 -7.19
CA ALA A 520 -16.10 21.45 -6.40
C ALA A 520 -15.32 22.64 -6.98
N PRO A 521 -14.59 23.40 -6.14
CA PRO A 521 -13.53 24.29 -6.63
C PRO A 521 -12.42 23.49 -7.31
N GLU A 522 -11.82 24.05 -8.36
CA GLU A 522 -10.69 23.42 -9.07
C GLU A 522 -9.44 23.22 -8.19
N SER A 523 -9.27 24.04 -7.14
CA SER A 523 -8.10 24.01 -6.25
C SER A 523 -8.35 24.69 -4.91
N GLY A 524 -7.41 24.50 -3.97
CA GLY A 524 -7.40 25.10 -2.64
C GLY A 524 -8.01 24.19 -1.55
N PRO A 525 -7.99 24.61 -0.27
CA PRO A 525 -8.22 23.71 0.86
C PRO A 525 -9.56 22.95 0.85
N ALA A 526 -10.62 23.54 0.29
CA ALA A 526 -11.91 22.86 0.16
C ALA A 526 -11.90 21.75 -0.91
N ALA A 527 -11.14 21.93 -1.99
CA ALA A 527 -10.92 20.90 -3.00
C ALA A 527 -10.04 19.78 -2.44
N ASP A 528 -8.95 20.12 -1.76
CA ASP A 528 -8.07 19.13 -1.11
C ASP A 528 -8.80 18.33 -0.02
N ALA A 529 -9.70 18.96 0.75
CA ALA A 529 -10.57 18.31 1.73
C ALA A 529 -11.57 17.33 1.09
N LEU A 530 -12.14 17.67 -0.06
CA LEU A 530 -13.02 16.77 -0.81
C LEU A 530 -12.23 15.57 -1.37
N TRP A 531 -11.11 15.83 -2.06
CA TRP A 531 -10.31 14.78 -2.70
C TRP A 531 -9.73 13.77 -1.70
N ILE A 532 -9.32 14.20 -0.50
CA ILE A 532 -8.88 13.27 0.56
C ILE A 532 -10.03 12.42 1.10
N GLU A 533 -11.23 13.00 1.29
CA GLU A 533 -12.38 12.25 1.80
C GLU A 533 -12.88 11.20 0.82
N ILE A 534 -12.99 11.57 -0.45
CA ILE A 534 -13.24 10.65 -1.58
C ILE A 534 -12.24 9.49 -1.54
N SER A 535 -10.94 9.79 -1.42
CA SER A 535 -9.86 8.79 -1.44
C SER A 535 -9.92 7.84 -0.24
N ASN A 536 -9.99 8.37 0.98
CA ASN A 536 -10.06 7.57 2.21
C ASN A 536 -11.30 6.66 2.20
N LYS A 537 -12.47 7.18 1.82
CA LYS A 537 -13.73 6.44 1.78
C LYS A 537 -13.71 5.37 0.66
N TRP A 538 -12.99 5.58 -0.46
CA TRP A 538 -12.79 4.54 -1.47
C TRP A 538 -11.91 3.40 -0.97
N PHE A 539 -10.67 3.70 -0.57
CA PHE A 539 -9.71 2.68 -0.18
C PHE A 539 -10.03 2.04 1.20
N THR A 540 -10.98 2.61 1.95
CA THR A 540 -11.63 1.91 3.06
C THR A 540 -12.65 0.86 2.58
N LEU A 541 -13.46 1.16 1.54
CA LEU A 541 -14.47 0.24 1.00
C LEU A 541 -13.89 -0.83 0.05
N PHE A 542 -12.83 -0.50 -0.69
CA PHE A 542 -12.13 -1.35 -1.64
C PHE A 542 -10.61 -1.28 -1.38
N PRO A 543 -10.12 -2.02 -0.36
CA PRO A 543 -8.75 -1.85 0.13
C PRO A 543 -7.69 -2.25 -0.88
N THR A 544 -6.53 -1.63 -0.75
CA THR A 544 -5.37 -1.77 -1.64
C THR A 544 -4.08 -1.68 -0.81
N THR A 545 -2.97 -2.19 -1.33
CA THR A 545 -1.64 -1.92 -0.76
C THR A 545 -1.23 -0.44 -0.93
N ARG A 546 -1.55 0.20 -2.06
CA ARG A 546 -1.09 1.56 -2.42
C ARG A 546 -2.23 2.57 -2.58
N PRO A 547 -2.87 3.01 -1.48
CA PRO A 547 -3.85 4.09 -1.54
C PRO A 547 -3.16 5.43 -1.86
N TYR A 548 -3.85 6.29 -2.60
CA TYR A 548 -3.33 7.59 -3.02
C TYR A 548 -4.43 8.66 -3.01
N ILE A 549 -4.07 9.95 -3.06
CA ILE A 549 -5.05 11.04 -3.17
C ILE A 549 -5.47 11.18 -4.63
N MET A 550 -6.69 10.75 -4.95
CA MET A 550 -7.31 10.94 -6.26
C MET A 550 -7.46 12.42 -6.61
N ARG A 551 -7.23 12.78 -7.88
CA ARG A 551 -7.46 14.13 -8.42
C ARG A 551 -7.97 14.07 -9.85
N GLY A 552 -9.18 14.58 -10.07
CA GLY A 552 -9.79 14.73 -11.40
C GLY A 552 -10.43 13.46 -11.97
N PHE A 553 -11.25 13.64 -13.02
CA PHE A 553 -12.12 12.59 -13.56
C PHE A 553 -11.39 11.46 -14.31
N GLU A 554 -10.18 11.69 -14.83
CA GLU A 554 -9.35 10.66 -15.48
C GLU A 554 -8.98 9.57 -14.47
N GLN A 555 -8.46 9.96 -13.29
CA GLN A 555 -8.14 9.01 -12.23
C GLN A 555 -9.37 8.28 -11.66
N ILE A 556 -10.55 8.92 -11.69
CA ILE A 556 -11.81 8.26 -11.32
C ILE A 556 -12.18 7.21 -12.37
N ALA A 557 -12.03 7.49 -13.66
CA ALA A 557 -12.35 6.54 -14.74
C ALA A 557 -11.43 5.30 -14.71
N ASP A 558 -10.13 5.53 -14.77
CA ASP A 558 -9.14 4.49 -15.05
C ASP A 558 -8.91 3.56 -13.84
N ASN A 559 -8.89 4.12 -12.64
CA ASN A 559 -8.51 3.37 -11.43
C ASN A 559 -9.69 3.02 -10.53
N VAL A 560 -10.78 3.80 -10.54
CA VAL A 560 -11.93 3.63 -9.62
C VAL A 560 -13.14 3.02 -10.31
N ALA A 561 -13.62 3.60 -11.40
CA ALA A 561 -14.78 3.09 -12.13
C ALA A 561 -14.43 1.76 -12.83
N SER A 562 -13.38 1.75 -13.65
CA SER A 562 -12.85 0.53 -14.29
C SER A 562 -12.44 -0.54 -13.27
N GLY A 563 -11.85 -0.12 -12.15
CA GLY A 563 -11.50 -0.99 -11.02
C GLY A 563 -12.74 -1.65 -10.40
N PHE A 564 -13.73 -0.85 -10.00
CA PHE A 564 -15.00 -1.32 -9.45
C PHE A 564 -15.76 -2.25 -10.39
N GLU A 565 -15.82 -1.91 -11.68
CA GLU A 565 -16.46 -2.76 -12.68
C GLU A 565 -15.75 -4.11 -12.83
N THR A 566 -14.42 -4.12 -12.73
CA THR A 566 -13.63 -5.35 -12.66
C THR A 566 -13.95 -6.14 -11.39
N ILE A 567 -13.90 -5.56 -10.19
CA ILE A 567 -14.24 -6.25 -8.93
C ILE A 567 -15.66 -6.85 -8.98
N ARG A 568 -16.65 -6.07 -9.45
CA ARG A 568 -18.04 -6.49 -9.63
C ARG A 568 -18.17 -7.69 -10.56
N ASP A 569 -17.44 -7.69 -11.67
CA ASP A 569 -17.53 -8.76 -12.66
C ASP A 569 -16.73 -10.01 -12.23
N ILE A 570 -15.62 -9.82 -11.51
CA ILE A 570 -14.91 -10.88 -10.77
C ILE A 570 -15.82 -11.52 -9.73
N ASN A 571 -16.61 -10.74 -8.98
CA ASN A 571 -17.54 -11.28 -7.99
C ASN A 571 -18.63 -12.18 -8.61
N VAL A 572 -19.15 -11.81 -9.77
CA VAL A 572 -20.06 -12.71 -10.53
C VAL A 572 -19.33 -13.98 -10.98
N ALA A 573 -18.05 -13.88 -11.35
CA ALA A 573 -17.24 -15.06 -11.66
C ALA A 573 -16.99 -15.97 -10.44
N SER A 574 -16.72 -15.40 -9.25
CA SER A 574 -16.57 -16.15 -7.99
C SER A 574 -17.81 -16.99 -7.69
N HIS A 575 -19.01 -16.41 -7.85
CA HIS A 575 -20.27 -17.14 -7.65
C HIS A 575 -20.56 -18.20 -8.73
N LEU A 576 -20.16 -17.94 -9.99
CA LEU A 576 -20.30 -18.91 -11.08
C LEU A 576 -19.34 -20.09 -10.92
N ILE A 577 -18.10 -19.85 -10.55
CA ILE A 577 -17.09 -20.90 -10.36
C ILE A 577 -17.40 -21.63 -9.04
N GLY A 578 -17.36 -20.92 -7.91
CA GLY A 578 -17.50 -21.49 -6.56
C GLY A 578 -16.38 -22.49 -6.25
N ASP A 579 -16.58 -23.35 -5.24
CA ASP A 579 -15.61 -24.40 -4.89
C ASP A 579 -15.77 -25.65 -5.77
N MET A 580 -15.74 -25.48 -7.10
CA MET A 580 -15.95 -26.61 -8.03
C MET A 580 -14.68 -27.43 -8.30
N PHE A 581 -13.49 -26.86 -8.13
CA PHE A 581 -12.23 -27.49 -8.53
C PHE A 581 -11.50 -28.26 -7.42
N ASP A 582 -11.77 -28.00 -6.14
CA ASP A 582 -11.32 -28.86 -5.02
C ASP A 582 -12.40 -29.90 -4.61
N SER A 583 -13.64 -29.75 -5.09
CA SER A 583 -14.71 -30.75 -4.93
C SER A 583 -14.48 -32.03 -5.74
N THR A 584 -15.13 -33.14 -5.36
CA THR A 584 -15.03 -34.43 -6.06
C THR A 584 -15.89 -34.51 -7.35
N LEU A 585 -15.92 -33.44 -8.15
CA LEU A 585 -16.65 -33.41 -9.44
C LEU A 585 -15.80 -33.96 -10.58
N ASP A 586 -16.34 -34.93 -11.33
CA ASP A 586 -15.66 -35.52 -12.49
C ASP A 586 -15.40 -34.53 -13.66
N ASP A 587 -16.18 -33.44 -13.74
CA ASP A 587 -16.16 -32.48 -14.85
C ASP A 587 -16.65 -31.08 -14.41
N PRO A 588 -15.83 -30.31 -13.68
CA PRO A 588 -16.20 -28.97 -13.21
C PRO A 588 -16.37 -27.94 -14.36
N LEU A 589 -15.73 -28.14 -15.51
CA LEU A 589 -15.87 -27.25 -16.67
C LEU A 589 -17.27 -27.36 -17.29
N SER A 590 -17.81 -28.57 -17.44
CA SER A 590 -19.21 -28.75 -17.87
C SER A 590 -20.22 -28.17 -16.88
N GLU A 591 -19.98 -28.26 -15.57
CA GLU A 591 -20.90 -27.66 -14.59
C GLU A 591 -20.85 -26.12 -14.61
N CYS A 592 -19.66 -25.53 -14.76
CA CYS A 592 -19.55 -24.08 -14.97
C CYS A 592 -20.25 -23.63 -16.27
N TYR A 593 -20.14 -24.40 -17.36
CA TYR A 593 -20.83 -24.10 -18.62
C TYR A 593 -22.35 -24.08 -18.45
N LYS A 594 -22.93 -25.05 -17.73
CA LYS A 594 -24.38 -25.07 -17.44
C LYS A 594 -24.82 -23.83 -16.64
N LYS A 595 -24.02 -23.41 -15.65
CA LYS A 595 -24.30 -22.20 -14.85
C LYS A 595 -24.31 -20.91 -15.68
N LEU A 596 -23.53 -20.83 -16.77
CA LEU A 596 -23.50 -19.62 -17.61
C LEU A 596 -24.86 -19.28 -18.23
N GLY A 597 -25.68 -20.27 -18.60
CA GLY A 597 -26.95 -20.02 -19.31
C GLY A 597 -26.76 -19.43 -20.72
N CYS A 598 -25.61 -19.71 -21.34
CA CYS A 598 -25.19 -19.19 -22.64
C CYS A 598 -24.75 -20.33 -23.57
N SER A 599 -25.20 -20.30 -24.82
CA SER A 599 -24.78 -21.20 -25.89
C SER A 599 -23.52 -20.63 -26.57
N ILE A 600 -22.46 -21.42 -26.64
CA ILE A 600 -21.18 -21.05 -27.26
C ILE A 600 -20.79 -22.14 -28.25
N ASN A 601 -20.48 -21.76 -29.49
CA ASN A 601 -20.13 -22.69 -30.56
C ASN A 601 -18.88 -22.20 -31.31
N SER A 602 -17.95 -23.09 -31.66
CA SER A 602 -16.77 -22.71 -32.46
C SER A 602 -17.18 -22.40 -33.89
N VAL A 603 -16.66 -21.29 -34.45
CA VAL A 603 -16.88 -20.93 -35.86
C VAL A 603 -15.77 -21.57 -36.72
N PRO A 604 -16.10 -22.38 -37.75
CA PRO A 604 -15.08 -23.02 -38.60
C PRO A 604 -14.27 -22.02 -39.43
N GLU A 605 -12.96 -22.25 -39.56
CA GLU A 605 -12.02 -21.41 -40.32
C GLU A 605 -12.40 -21.26 -41.80
N ASP A 606 -13.01 -22.28 -42.39
CA ASP A 606 -13.46 -22.33 -43.78
C ASP A 606 -14.84 -21.67 -44.01
N SER A 607 -15.51 -21.20 -42.96
CA SER A 607 -16.79 -20.49 -43.06
C SER A 607 -16.63 -19.05 -43.58
N GLU A 608 -17.70 -18.52 -44.18
CA GLU A 608 -17.71 -17.11 -44.62
C GLU A 608 -17.74 -16.14 -43.43
N ASP A 609 -18.34 -16.51 -42.30
CA ASP A 609 -18.37 -15.68 -41.09
C ASP A 609 -16.96 -15.51 -40.49
N TYR A 610 -16.16 -16.58 -40.44
CA TYR A 610 -14.76 -16.52 -39.98
C TYR A 610 -13.95 -15.57 -40.87
N LYS A 611 -14.03 -15.75 -42.19
CA LYS A 611 -13.35 -14.89 -43.19
C LYS A 611 -13.82 -13.44 -43.11
N MET A 612 -15.11 -13.21 -42.85
CA MET A 612 -15.69 -11.87 -42.68
C MET A 612 -15.12 -11.18 -41.44
N ILE A 613 -15.06 -11.87 -40.29
CA ILE A 613 -14.55 -11.32 -39.03
C ILE A 613 -13.05 -11.04 -39.11
N VAL A 614 -12.24 -11.96 -39.64
CA VAL A 614 -10.79 -11.74 -39.86
C VAL A 614 -10.56 -10.53 -40.77
N LYS A 615 -11.27 -10.46 -41.90
CA LYS A 615 -11.19 -9.34 -42.85
C LYS A 615 -11.75 -8.02 -42.30
N TYR A 616 -12.63 -8.06 -41.30
CA TYR A 616 -13.10 -6.88 -40.59
C TYR A 616 -12.01 -6.38 -39.64
N LEU A 617 -11.34 -7.27 -38.90
CA LEU A 617 -10.18 -6.95 -38.05
C LEU A 617 -9.03 -6.35 -38.89
N GLU A 618 -8.61 -7.02 -39.96
CA GLU A 618 -7.56 -6.55 -40.90
C GLU A 618 -7.80 -5.12 -41.42
N LYS A 619 -9.06 -4.68 -41.48
CA LYS A 619 -9.48 -3.38 -42.01
C LYS A 619 -9.75 -2.31 -40.95
N THR A 620 -9.89 -2.69 -39.68
CA THR A 620 -10.26 -1.78 -38.58
C THR A 620 -9.25 -1.76 -37.45
N TYR A 621 -8.25 -2.64 -37.48
CA TYR A 621 -7.18 -2.65 -36.49
C TYR A 621 -6.20 -1.50 -36.69
N GLU A 622 -6.11 -0.62 -35.70
CA GLU A 622 -5.04 0.37 -35.56
C GLU A 622 -4.04 -0.13 -34.50
N PRO A 623 -2.73 -0.27 -34.83
CA PRO A 623 -1.74 -0.81 -33.91
C PRO A 623 -1.59 0.00 -32.63
N VAL A 624 -1.92 -0.61 -31.49
CA VAL A 624 -1.74 -0.02 -30.15
C VAL A 624 -0.25 0.10 -29.86
N LYS A 625 0.14 1.23 -29.26
CA LYS A 625 1.51 1.49 -28.82
C LYS A 625 1.52 1.76 -27.32
N VAL A 626 2.44 1.10 -26.61
CA VAL A 626 2.76 1.40 -25.22
C VAL A 626 4.27 1.57 -25.17
N ASP A 627 4.73 2.79 -24.85
CA ASP A 627 6.11 3.22 -24.99
C ASP A 627 6.71 2.85 -26.37
N ASP A 628 7.88 2.20 -26.41
CA ASP A 628 8.54 1.74 -27.63
C ASP A 628 7.92 0.44 -28.22
N VAL A 629 6.93 -0.17 -27.55
CA VAL A 629 6.31 -1.44 -27.98
C VAL A 629 5.08 -1.19 -28.84
N VAL A 630 5.13 -1.67 -30.09
CA VAL A 630 3.98 -1.70 -31.00
C VAL A 630 3.36 -3.09 -30.95
N TYR A 631 2.10 -3.17 -30.53
CA TYR A 631 1.34 -4.41 -30.49
C TYR A 631 0.68 -4.68 -31.84
N GLY A 632 0.53 -5.97 -32.15
CA GLY A 632 -0.28 -6.47 -33.25
C GLY A 632 -1.28 -7.51 -32.74
N VAL A 633 -2.32 -7.79 -33.52
CA VAL A 633 -3.35 -8.78 -33.18
C VAL A 633 -3.41 -9.86 -34.25
N SER A 634 -3.59 -11.10 -33.82
CA SER A 634 -3.94 -12.26 -34.65
C SER A 634 -5.17 -12.97 -34.05
N VAL A 635 -5.90 -13.70 -34.87
CA VAL A 635 -7.06 -14.51 -34.45
C VAL A 635 -6.62 -15.96 -34.28
N ASP A 636 -6.67 -16.48 -33.05
CA ASP A 636 -6.53 -17.93 -32.78
C ASP A 636 -7.87 -18.65 -32.99
N ARG A 637 -8.97 -18.10 -32.46
CA ARG A 637 -10.31 -18.72 -32.45
C ARG A 637 -11.41 -17.67 -32.57
N ILE A 638 -12.55 -18.10 -33.11
CA ILE A 638 -13.80 -17.33 -33.14
C ILE A 638 -14.91 -18.21 -32.59
N TYR A 639 -15.75 -17.65 -31.72
CA TYR A 639 -16.92 -18.31 -31.14
C TYR A 639 -18.19 -17.54 -31.48
N ALA A 640 -19.23 -18.25 -31.92
CA ALA A 640 -20.59 -17.75 -31.98
C ALA A 640 -21.22 -17.91 -30.59
N VAL A 641 -21.80 -16.82 -30.07
CA VAL A 641 -22.26 -16.71 -28.68
C VAL A 641 -23.71 -16.24 -28.66
N GLU A 642 -24.59 -17.05 -28.07
CA GLU A 642 -25.99 -16.73 -27.82
C GLU A 642 -26.24 -16.76 -26.30
N SER A 643 -26.28 -15.58 -25.67
CA SER A 643 -26.62 -15.46 -24.25
C SER A 643 -28.10 -15.11 -24.06
N SER A 644 -28.74 -15.78 -23.11
CA SER A 644 -30.14 -15.50 -22.72
C SER A 644 -30.35 -14.13 -22.07
N ALA A 645 -29.27 -13.39 -21.78
CA ALA A 645 -29.32 -12.02 -21.27
C ALA A 645 -29.64 -10.95 -22.32
N PHE A 646 -29.61 -11.28 -23.62
CA PHE A 646 -29.87 -10.33 -24.71
C PHE A 646 -31.27 -10.50 -25.33
N PRO A 647 -31.85 -9.46 -25.96
CA PRO A 647 -33.08 -9.58 -26.74
C PRO A 647 -32.95 -10.64 -27.85
N SER A 648 -34.05 -11.31 -28.19
CA SER A 648 -34.03 -12.37 -29.19
C SER A 648 -33.68 -11.84 -30.59
N TYR A 649 -33.14 -12.71 -31.45
CA TYR A 649 -32.84 -12.35 -32.84
C TYR A 649 -34.06 -11.74 -33.57
N GLU A 650 -35.26 -12.29 -33.36
CA GLU A 650 -36.49 -11.76 -33.98
C GLU A 650 -36.96 -10.43 -33.38
N GLU A 651 -36.41 -9.96 -32.26
CA GLU A 651 -36.60 -8.59 -31.75
C GLU A 651 -35.54 -7.65 -32.35
N ILE A 652 -34.26 -8.02 -32.29
CA ILE A 652 -33.13 -7.28 -32.91
C ILE A 652 -33.39 -7.04 -34.41
N LYS A 653 -33.93 -8.02 -35.11
CA LYS A 653 -34.32 -7.96 -36.53
C LYS A 653 -35.35 -6.86 -36.84
N LYS A 654 -36.21 -6.49 -35.89
CA LYS A 654 -37.20 -5.40 -36.04
C LYS A 654 -36.59 -4.00 -35.87
N LEU A 655 -35.43 -3.87 -35.23
CA LEU A 655 -34.77 -2.58 -35.00
C LEU A 655 -34.16 -1.99 -36.30
N PRO A 656 -34.25 -0.67 -36.53
CA PRO A 656 -33.52 -0.02 -37.62
C PRO A 656 -32.01 0.03 -37.34
N ASN A 657 -31.22 0.36 -38.37
CA ASN A 657 -29.79 0.67 -38.27
C ASN A 657 -28.93 -0.31 -37.44
N LYS A 658 -29.04 -1.62 -37.75
CA LYS A 658 -28.16 -2.65 -37.17
C LYS A 658 -26.74 -2.52 -37.72
N VAL A 659 -25.75 -2.52 -36.84
CA VAL A 659 -24.31 -2.46 -37.16
C VAL A 659 -23.57 -3.49 -36.32
N LEU A 660 -22.57 -4.16 -36.89
CA LEU A 660 -21.60 -4.94 -36.12
C LEU A 660 -20.48 -4.01 -35.65
N LEU A 661 -20.12 -4.09 -34.37
CA LEU A 661 -19.11 -3.24 -33.73
C LEU A 661 -18.20 -4.09 -32.83
N TRP A 662 -16.96 -3.65 -32.64
CA TRP A 662 -16.04 -4.23 -31.67
C TRP A 662 -16.37 -3.76 -30.25
N CYS A 663 -16.21 -4.65 -29.28
CA CYS A 663 -16.23 -4.34 -27.85
C CYS A 663 -15.12 -5.15 -27.18
N GLY A 664 -14.14 -4.47 -26.58
CA GLY A 664 -13.05 -5.08 -25.82
C GLY A 664 -13.34 -5.09 -24.33
N THR A 665 -12.82 -6.08 -23.59
CA THR A 665 -12.96 -6.18 -22.13
C THR A 665 -11.85 -7.08 -21.56
N ARG A 666 -11.52 -6.92 -20.27
CA ARG A 666 -10.54 -7.79 -19.58
C ARG A 666 -11.06 -9.24 -19.54
N SER A 667 -10.15 -10.22 -19.66
CA SER A 667 -10.51 -11.65 -19.64
C SER A 667 -11.28 -12.06 -18.38
N SER A 668 -10.94 -11.47 -17.23
CA SER A 668 -11.64 -11.61 -15.94
C SER A 668 -13.14 -11.34 -16.04
N ASN A 669 -13.56 -10.37 -16.87
CA ASN A 669 -14.94 -9.93 -16.96
C ASN A 669 -15.77 -10.76 -17.95
N LEU A 670 -15.13 -11.57 -18.81
CA LEU A 670 -15.81 -12.35 -19.85
C LEU A 670 -16.81 -13.38 -19.28
N LEU A 671 -16.47 -14.06 -18.18
CA LEU A 671 -17.38 -15.03 -17.56
C LEU A 671 -18.70 -14.37 -17.11
N ARG A 672 -18.61 -13.16 -16.56
CA ARG A 672 -19.76 -12.31 -16.23
C ARG A 672 -20.52 -11.85 -17.49
N HIS A 673 -19.81 -11.40 -18.52
CA HIS A 673 -20.44 -10.90 -19.74
C HIS A 673 -21.18 -11.98 -20.55
N LEU A 674 -20.69 -13.23 -20.54
CA LEU A 674 -21.39 -14.38 -21.09
C LEU A 674 -22.68 -14.69 -20.32
N HIS A 675 -22.62 -14.63 -18.99
CA HIS A 675 -23.74 -14.99 -18.11
C HIS A 675 -24.84 -13.92 -17.99
N LYS A 676 -24.46 -12.65 -17.77
CA LYS A 676 -25.37 -11.52 -17.47
C LYS A 676 -25.36 -10.43 -18.56
N GLY A 677 -24.88 -10.74 -19.77
CA GLY A 677 -24.75 -9.80 -20.89
C GLY A 677 -23.72 -8.69 -20.64
N PHE A 678 -23.56 -7.75 -21.57
CA PHE A 678 -22.82 -6.51 -21.32
C PHE A 678 -23.62 -5.53 -20.47
N LEU A 679 -22.96 -4.81 -19.57
CA LEU A 679 -23.54 -3.66 -18.87
C LEU A 679 -23.13 -2.32 -19.53
N PRO A 680 -23.91 -1.26 -19.36
CA PRO A 680 -23.37 0.10 -19.39
C PRO A 680 -22.35 0.29 -18.27
N ALA A 681 -21.38 1.18 -18.46
CA ALA A 681 -20.47 1.57 -17.38
C ALA A 681 -21.23 2.13 -16.16
N VAL A 682 -20.62 2.02 -14.98
CA VAL A 682 -21.23 2.33 -13.67
C VAL A 682 -21.67 3.79 -13.54
N CYS A 683 -20.93 4.70 -14.18
CA CYS A 683 -21.12 6.14 -14.07
C CYS A 683 -20.95 6.86 -15.41
N HIS A 684 -21.28 8.15 -15.42
CA HIS A 684 -20.91 9.09 -16.48
C HIS A 684 -19.76 9.96 -15.98
N LEU A 685 -18.77 10.21 -16.83
CA LEU A 685 -17.62 11.09 -16.56
C LEU A 685 -17.29 11.88 -17.85
N PRO A 686 -16.70 13.09 -17.74
CA PRO A 686 -16.32 13.92 -18.89
C PRO A 686 -15.02 13.45 -19.59
N VAL A 687 -14.77 12.13 -19.64
CA VAL A 687 -13.58 11.52 -20.25
C VAL A 687 -13.95 10.39 -21.23
N PRO A 688 -13.07 10.04 -22.20
CA PRO A 688 -13.31 8.93 -23.14
C PRO A 688 -13.74 7.63 -22.46
N GLY A 689 -14.56 6.82 -23.15
CA GLY A 689 -15.21 5.63 -22.58
C GLY A 689 -16.47 5.95 -21.75
N TYR A 690 -16.41 6.95 -20.87
CA TYR A 690 -17.48 7.27 -19.91
C TYR A 690 -18.41 8.43 -20.33
N MET A 691 -18.05 9.18 -21.38
CA MET A 691 -18.85 10.32 -21.88
C MET A 691 -20.22 9.99 -22.51
N VAL A 692 -20.52 8.72 -22.84
CA VAL A 692 -21.66 8.39 -23.74
C VAL A 692 -22.61 7.33 -23.15
N ILE A 693 -23.27 7.63 -22.03
CA ILE A 693 -24.30 6.76 -21.43
C ILE A 693 -25.57 7.56 -21.09
N LEU A 694 -26.39 7.83 -22.11
CA LEU A 694 -27.73 8.43 -21.92
C LEU A 694 -28.83 7.85 -22.84
N LEU A 695 -28.62 6.63 -23.38
CA LEU A 695 -29.57 5.97 -24.29
C LEU A 695 -30.15 4.62 -23.79
N LEU A 696 -29.67 4.08 -22.65
CA LEU A 696 -30.14 2.77 -22.14
C LEU A 696 -30.90 2.82 -20.80
N ARG A 697 -30.73 3.85 -19.94
CA ARG A 697 -31.53 4.02 -18.70
C ARG A 697 -32.80 4.88 -18.92
N GLY A 698 -33.64 4.49 -19.87
CA GLY A 698 -35.11 4.69 -19.83
C GLY A 698 -35.72 6.11 -19.83
N ARG A 699 -34.94 7.20 -19.94
CA ARG A 699 -35.49 8.57 -20.06
C ARG A 699 -35.44 9.08 -21.49
N SER A 700 -36.61 9.42 -22.02
CA SER A 700 -36.71 10.20 -23.27
C SER A 700 -36.22 11.63 -23.03
N LEU A 701 -35.15 12.02 -23.71
CA LEU A 701 -34.80 13.43 -23.91
C LEU A 701 -35.48 13.93 -25.19
N CYS A 702 -36.69 14.47 -25.02
CA CYS A 702 -37.34 15.30 -26.04
C CYS A 702 -37.28 16.77 -25.64
N GLN A 703 -36.11 17.40 -25.78
CA GLN A 703 -35.93 18.79 -26.20
C GLN A 703 -34.47 19.05 -26.59
#